data_AF-A0A8H6CVU8-F1
#
_entry.id   AF-A0A8H6CVU8-F1
#
_cell.length_a   1.000
_cell.length_b   1.000
_cell.length_c   1.000
_cell.angle_alpha   90.00
_cell.angle_beta   90.00
_cell.angle_gamma   90.00
#
_symmetry.space_group_name_H-M   'P 1'
#
loop_
_entity.id
_entity.type
_entity.pdbx_description
1 polymer ?
#
loop_
_entity_poly.entity_id
_entity_poly.type
_entity_poly.pdbx_seq_one_letter_code
_entity_poly.pdbx_strand_id
1 'polypeptide(L)'
;MEVAGLAIGIVGLYTACRDGYDFFTTVNAAQAESSAQLRELEIQQSILKAWGFHWQIQNEDGSDPGYSDHTRRKRSKLHQYLLSNRFKAEGVFKTLSALADTLCNREKLIKRYGFQLQPTQAIQDASQSAHDIQLMIPDAKIEDVEPVLQEVRKRLSMLNKLKWALKDKEKFKKLIADLRSHSESLYRLCPENAFESMNIYLTMECLARQESPDGLKWTSTLATEHAQIDKESLVREGYELLASTATLKASVNENREMKEVNDRSLNSIDEIKPEMKYLGKGLALFEEQVVYVEMRDYRGPPLDFTQEQKQRLKQRRKRERFLSSLPSHRKIDLSHIDQYSSSDDDEVIERVRPADPKLRALIRNFFDTFHGANMMKNVYGLDIVGMIDHTEGDDKGHCSILYRLPGTIGVQSRERPAENLKLRAPVTLQSLLGTRQKSGIRSMLGARFELARKLVRAVCLLHSSGWLHKNIRAESVMFFPEHVNTLQEDRYEVKVEIDVSKPNLMGYIFSRPDDIIIQTNPPSAPAREKDILLKPPVQPRSSRSTATWSSPYEDSLKRRKSTPRTASIYGRNMPGKVASTDEAKEMTISGFTLDYYQHPAKHADPKRLYRHAYDVYSLGVLLIEVGLWKTLKNDLDSDSDSDSNDEEDHYERRRTICRNYLDRLRWECGDTYADVVLSCLMIDSSDDEVAKASERDLCGRIVADLENCQA
;
A
#
# COMPACT_ATOMS: atom_id res chain seq x y z
N MET A 1 -37.33 22.93 -12.81
CA MET A 1 -36.81 22.31 -11.56
C MET A 1 -35.36 22.77 -11.37
N GLU A 2 -34.98 23.28 -10.19
CA GLU A 2 -33.58 23.62 -9.90
C GLU A 2 -32.70 22.39 -10.13
N VAL A 3 -31.56 22.56 -10.80
CA VAL A 3 -30.58 21.49 -11.09
C VAL A 3 -30.09 20.77 -9.81
N ALA A 4 -30.32 21.37 -8.63
CA ALA A 4 -30.16 20.73 -7.32
C ALA A 4 -31.03 19.47 -7.13
N GLY A 5 -32.28 19.45 -7.62
CA GLY A 5 -33.14 18.27 -7.55
C GLY A 5 -32.66 17.11 -8.44
N LEU A 6 -32.01 17.45 -9.57
CA LEU A 6 -31.49 16.47 -10.53
C LEU A 6 -30.32 15.65 -9.96
N ALA A 7 -29.35 16.31 -9.33
CA ALA A 7 -28.20 15.62 -8.74
C ALA A 7 -28.64 14.67 -7.61
N ILE A 8 -29.61 15.08 -6.80
CA ILE A 8 -30.19 14.25 -5.73
C ILE A 8 -30.88 13.01 -6.32
N GLY A 9 -31.67 13.19 -7.39
CA GLY A 9 -32.34 12.06 -8.03
C GLY A 9 -31.40 11.12 -8.78
N ILE A 10 -30.32 11.63 -9.39
CA ILE A 10 -29.25 10.81 -9.97
C ILE A 10 -28.55 9.97 -8.90
N VAL A 11 -28.25 10.56 -7.73
CA VAL A 11 -27.72 9.81 -6.58
C VAL A 11 -28.70 8.72 -6.14
N GLY A 12 -29.99 9.04 -6.05
CA GLY A 12 -31.03 8.07 -5.74
C GLY A 12 -31.12 6.91 -6.75
N LEU A 13 -31.01 7.20 -8.05
CA LEU A 13 -30.99 6.19 -9.09
C LEU A 13 -29.73 5.33 -9.04
N TYR A 14 -28.57 5.94 -8.81
CA TYR A 14 -27.32 5.22 -8.60
C TYR A 14 -27.45 4.21 -7.44
N THR A 15 -27.97 4.65 -6.28
CA THR A 15 -28.19 3.76 -5.14
C THR A 15 -29.14 2.62 -5.49
N ALA A 16 -30.22 2.91 -6.22
CA ALA A 16 -31.16 1.89 -6.66
C ALA A 16 -30.54 0.88 -7.63
N CYS A 17 -29.71 1.32 -8.58
CA CYS A 17 -28.96 0.43 -9.46
C CYS A 17 -27.99 -0.46 -8.66
N ARG A 18 -27.25 0.13 -7.72
CA ARG A 18 -26.31 -0.60 -6.85
C ARG A 18 -27.04 -1.70 -6.07
N ASP A 19 -28.15 -1.36 -5.42
CA ASP A 19 -28.97 -2.32 -4.66
C ASP A 19 -29.61 -3.38 -5.60
N GLY A 20 -29.88 -3.01 -6.85
CA GLY A 20 -30.34 -3.93 -7.89
C GLY A 20 -29.29 -4.97 -8.29
N TYR A 21 -28.00 -4.63 -8.27
CA TYR A 21 -26.93 -5.62 -8.42
C TYR A 21 -26.85 -6.56 -7.22
N ASP A 22 -27.04 -6.06 -5.99
CA ASP A 22 -26.97 -6.87 -4.77
C ASP A 22 -27.99 -8.01 -4.76
N PHE A 23 -29.16 -7.83 -5.38
CA PHE A 23 -30.13 -8.90 -5.60
C PHE A 23 -29.54 -10.13 -6.29
N PHE A 24 -28.63 -9.92 -7.25
CA PHE A 24 -27.99 -10.99 -8.00
C PHE A 24 -26.70 -11.50 -7.35
N THR A 25 -25.96 -10.66 -6.62
CA THR A 25 -24.65 -11.03 -6.06
C THR A 25 -24.71 -11.58 -4.63
N THR A 26 -25.78 -11.33 -3.87
CA THR A 26 -25.92 -11.81 -2.48
C THR A 26 -26.26 -13.30 -2.32
N VAL A 27 -26.57 -14.02 -3.40
CA VAL A 27 -26.99 -15.43 -3.34
C VAL A 27 -25.77 -16.37 -3.37
N ASN A 28 -25.44 -16.93 -2.22
CA ASN A 28 -24.27 -17.80 -2.02
C ASN A 28 -24.51 -19.31 -2.30
N ALA A 29 -25.49 -19.67 -3.13
CA ALA A 29 -25.81 -21.08 -3.39
C ALA A 29 -26.58 -21.32 -4.69
N ALA A 30 -25.90 -21.49 -5.83
CA ALA A 30 -26.37 -22.35 -6.93
C ALA A 30 -25.31 -22.49 -8.06
N GLN A 31 -24.70 -23.69 -8.13
CA GLN A 31 -23.93 -24.27 -9.25
C GLN A 31 -22.57 -23.65 -9.62
N ALA A 32 -21.54 -24.49 -9.67
CA ALA A 32 -20.18 -24.12 -10.06
C ALA A 32 -20.06 -23.49 -11.47
N GLU A 33 -20.98 -23.80 -12.39
CA GLU A 33 -21.02 -23.22 -13.75
C GLU A 33 -21.64 -21.81 -13.83
N SER A 34 -22.33 -21.35 -12.79
CA SER A 34 -22.85 -19.97 -12.68
C SER A 34 -21.80 -19.00 -12.12
N SER A 35 -20.72 -19.52 -11.54
CA SER A 35 -19.66 -18.71 -10.93
C SER A 35 -19.00 -17.76 -11.91
N ALA A 36 -18.77 -18.20 -13.16
CA ALA A 36 -18.16 -17.38 -14.19
C ALA A 36 -18.99 -16.12 -14.50
N GLN A 37 -20.26 -16.29 -14.82
CA GLN A 37 -21.08 -15.15 -15.20
C GLN A 37 -21.52 -14.31 -13.99
N LEU A 38 -21.61 -14.92 -12.79
CA LEU A 38 -21.76 -14.17 -11.54
C LEU A 38 -20.56 -13.26 -11.28
N ARG A 39 -19.34 -13.73 -11.52
CA ARG A 39 -18.13 -12.91 -11.40
C ARG A 39 -18.11 -11.77 -12.42
N GLU A 40 -18.54 -12.03 -13.66
CA GLU A 40 -18.67 -10.98 -14.66
C GLU A 40 -19.68 -9.90 -14.20
N LEU A 41 -20.77 -10.31 -13.56
CA LEU A 41 -21.74 -9.41 -12.95
C LEU A 41 -21.16 -8.62 -11.77
N GLU A 42 -20.35 -9.26 -10.91
CA GLU A 42 -19.63 -8.60 -9.82
C GLU A 42 -18.65 -7.53 -10.34
N ILE A 43 -17.99 -7.79 -11.47
CA ILE A 43 -17.13 -6.79 -12.12
C ILE A 43 -17.98 -5.61 -12.62
N GLN A 44 -19.13 -5.87 -13.28
CA GLN A 44 -20.02 -4.78 -13.70
C GLN A 44 -20.56 -3.97 -12.51
N GLN A 45 -20.87 -4.62 -11.39
CA GLN A 45 -21.23 -3.95 -10.15
C GLN A 45 -20.08 -3.08 -9.63
N SER A 46 -18.85 -3.59 -9.67
CA SER A 46 -17.65 -2.88 -9.22
C SER A 46 -17.31 -1.68 -10.11
N ILE A 47 -17.58 -1.76 -11.42
CA ILE A 47 -17.48 -0.63 -12.36
C ILE A 47 -18.48 0.48 -11.98
N LEU A 48 -19.73 0.10 -11.65
CA LEU A 48 -20.71 1.08 -11.17
C LEU A 48 -20.24 1.71 -9.84
N LYS A 49 -19.74 0.91 -8.89
CA LYS A 49 -19.19 1.41 -7.62
C LYS A 49 -18.01 2.37 -7.84
N ALA A 50 -17.12 2.07 -8.79
CA ALA A 50 -16.01 2.95 -9.15
C ALA A 50 -16.50 4.31 -9.69
N TRP A 51 -17.54 4.29 -10.51
CA TRP A 51 -18.20 5.52 -10.96
C TRP A 51 -18.76 6.32 -9.78
N GLY A 52 -19.51 5.68 -8.87
CA GLY A 52 -20.05 6.35 -7.68
C GLY A 52 -18.97 6.89 -6.74
N PHE A 53 -17.87 6.15 -6.60
CA PHE A 53 -16.70 6.54 -5.82
C PHE A 53 -16.06 7.83 -6.35
N HIS A 54 -15.77 7.90 -7.66
CA HIS A 54 -15.19 9.10 -8.27
C HIS A 54 -16.02 10.36 -8.01
N TRP A 55 -17.34 10.19 -7.99
CA TRP A 55 -18.32 11.23 -7.75
C TRP A 55 -18.60 11.51 -6.28
N GLN A 56 -17.93 10.79 -5.37
CA GLN A 56 -18.07 10.90 -3.92
C GLN A 56 -19.51 10.71 -3.45
N ILE A 57 -20.24 9.77 -4.09
CA ILE A 57 -21.56 9.36 -3.64
C ILE A 57 -21.34 8.48 -2.40
N GLN A 58 -21.58 9.03 -1.21
CA GLN A 58 -21.33 8.34 0.06
C GLN A 58 -22.07 7.01 0.13
N ASN A 59 -21.39 5.96 0.61
CA ASN A 59 -22.03 4.73 1.08
C ASN A 59 -22.67 5.05 2.44
N GLU A 60 -24.00 5.21 2.50
CA GLU A 60 -24.75 5.49 3.74
C GLU A 60 -24.84 4.27 4.68
N ASP A 61 -23.73 3.63 5.04
CA ASP A 61 -23.76 2.42 5.89
C ASP A 61 -23.05 2.58 7.26
N GLY A 62 -22.66 3.80 7.69
CA GLY A 62 -21.90 3.94 8.95
C GLY A 62 -21.94 5.26 9.70
N SER A 63 -22.67 6.28 9.28
CA SER A 63 -22.72 7.54 10.03
C SER A 63 -23.87 7.58 11.04
N ASP A 64 -23.48 7.71 12.31
CA ASP A 64 -24.33 8.01 13.48
C ASP A 64 -25.39 9.10 13.12
N PRO A 65 -26.70 8.92 13.41
CA PRO A 65 -27.77 9.82 12.95
C PRO A 65 -27.75 11.24 13.57
N GLY A 66 -26.77 11.54 14.43
CA GLY A 66 -26.77 12.72 15.29
C GLY A 66 -26.29 14.04 14.67
N TYR A 67 -25.72 14.04 13.47
CA TYR A 67 -25.25 15.28 12.82
C TYR A 67 -25.44 15.21 11.29
N SER A 68 -26.70 15.10 10.85
CA SER A 68 -27.06 15.28 9.44
C SER A 68 -26.97 16.76 9.06
N ASP A 69 -25.76 17.21 8.74
CA ASP A 69 -25.52 18.52 8.16
C ASP A 69 -26.08 18.56 6.72
N HIS A 70 -27.38 18.83 6.58
CA HIS A 70 -28.08 19.02 5.30
C HIS A 70 -27.40 20.06 4.39
N THR A 71 -26.54 20.91 4.96
CA THR A 71 -25.74 21.92 4.27
C THR A 71 -24.55 21.31 3.49
N ARG A 72 -24.00 20.16 3.92
CA ARG A 72 -22.86 19.49 3.25
C ARG A 72 -23.27 18.73 1.98
N ARG A 73 -24.52 18.26 1.90
CA ARG A 73 -25.09 17.64 0.68
C ARG A 73 -25.25 18.60 -0.51
N LYS A 74 -25.20 19.92 -0.29
CA LYS A 74 -25.51 20.92 -1.32
C LYS A 74 -24.38 21.26 -2.30
N ARG A 75 -23.18 20.65 -2.22
CA ARG A 75 -22.08 20.88 -3.20
C ARG A 75 -21.17 19.66 -3.41
N SER A 76 -21.72 18.49 -3.73
CA SER A 76 -20.86 17.35 -4.13
C SER A 76 -20.13 17.63 -5.44
N LYS A 77 -18.99 16.95 -5.67
CA LYS A 77 -18.21 17.00 -6.92
C LYS A 77 -19.11 16.73 -8.14
N LEU A 78 -19.98 15.72 -8.04
CA LEU A 78 -20.99 15.42 -9.06
C LEU A 78 -21.97 16.58 -9.28
N HIS A 79 -22.48 17.17 -8.19
CA HIS A 79 -23.44 18.26 -8.30
C HIS A 79 -22.86 19.45 -9.07
N GLN A 80 -21.62 19.86 -8.76
CA GLN A 80 -20.93 20.94 -9.48
C GLN A 80 -20.68 20.58 -10.96
N TYR A 81 -20.28 19.34 -11.25
CA TYR A 81 -20.05 18.89 -12.61
C TYR A 81 -21.33 18.92 -13.45
N LEU A 82 -22.42 18.37 -12.92
CA LEU A 82 -23.70 18.27 -13.62
C LEU A 82 -24.37 19.64 -13.80
N LEU A 83 -24.18 20.57 -12.85
CA LEU A 83 -24.60 21.97 -12.98
C LEU A 83 -23.96 22.64 -14.21
N SER A 84 -22.66 22.43 -14.40
CA SER A 84 -21.91 23.00 -15.52
C SER A 84 -22.11 22.24 -16.84
N ASN A 85 -22.69 21.03 -16.81
CA ASN A 85 -22.82 20.14 -17.96
C ASN A 85 -24.23 19.55 -18.10
N ARG A 86 -25.22 20.41 -18.40
CA ARG A 86 -26.64 20.00 -18.47
C ARG A 86 -26.92 18.79 -19.38
N PHE A 87 -26.33 18.74 -20.57
CA PHE A 87 -26.52 17.61 -21.50
C PHE A 87 -25.95 16.30 -20.96
N LYS A 88 -24.81 16.37 -20.26
CA LYS A 88 -24.24 15.19 -19.59
C LYS A 88 -25.13 14.74 -18.44
N ALA A 89 -25.74 15.67 -17.70
CA ALA A 89 -26.68 15.33 -16.63
C ALA A 89 -27.91 14.58 -17.14
N GLU A 90 -28.46 15.01 -18.29
CA GLU A 90 -29.54 14.27 -18.95
C GLU A 90 -29.09 12.88 -19.42
N GLY A 91 -27.89 12.79 -20.00
CA GLY A 91 -27.26 11.51 -20.37
C GLY A 91 -27.13 10.56 -19.18
N VAL A 92 -26.56 11.03 -18.07
CA VAL A 92 -26.36 10.22 -16.85
C VAL A 92 -27.70 9.73 -16.31
N PHE A 93 -28.71 10.60 -16.24
CA PHE A 93 -30.05 10.23 -15.79
C PHE A 93 -30.67 9.15 -16.68
N LYS A 94 -30.61 9.30 -18.01
CA LYS A 94 -31.15 8.33 -18.96
C LYS A 94 -30.41 6.99 -18.87
N THR A 95 -29.09 7.01 -18.77
CA THR A 95 -28.27 5.80 -18.66
C THR A 95 -28.54 5.05 -17.35
N LEU A 96 -28.62 5.73 -16.20
CA LEU A 96 -28.97 5.10 -14.93
C LEU A 96 -30.41 4.57 -14.91
N SER A 97 -31.35 5.29 -15.54
CA SER A 97 -32.74 4.83 -15.66
C SER A 97 -32.84 3.57 -16.52
N ALA A 98 -32.10 3.50 -17.63
CA ALA A 98 -32.01 2.32 -18.47
C ALA A 98 -31.35 1.15 -17.73
N LEU A 99 -30.27 1.42 -16.99
CA LEU A 99 -29.59 0.43 -16.15
C LEU A 99 -30.53 -0.13 -15.08
N ALA A 100 -31.27 0.73 -14.38
CA ALA A 100 -32.28 0.34 -13.40
C ALA A 100 -33.40 -0.50 -14.03
N ASP A 101 -33.89 -0.14 -15.22
CA ASP A 101 -34.89 -0.95 -15.92
C ASP A 101 -34.32 -2.32 -16.31
N THR A 102 -33.09 -2.40 -16.79
CA THR A 102 -32.41 -3.67 -17.11
C THR A 102 -32.28 -4.59 -15.88
N LEU A 103 -31.97 -4.02 -14.70
CA LEU A 103 -31.81 -4.77 -13.45
C LEU A 103 -33.14 -5.14 -12.76
N CYS A 104 -34.18 -4.32 -12.90
CA CYS A 104 -35.39 -4.42 -12.06
C CYS A 104 -36.65 -4.81 -12.83
N ASN A 105 -36.63 -4.79 -14.17
CA ASN A 105 -37.80 -5.11 -14.98
C ASN A 105 -38.01 -6.63 -15.05
N ARG A 106 -39.01 -7.11 -14.31
CA ARG A 106 -39.36 -8.52 -14.19
C ARG A 106 -39.58 -9.20 -15.55
N GLU A 107 -40.29 -8.57 -16.46
CA GLU A 107 -40.59 -9.14 -17.76
C GLU A 107 -39.33 -9.31 -18.60
N LYS A 108 -38.44 -8.30 -18.61
CA LYS A 108 -37.14 -8.38 -19.28
C LYS A 108 -36.27 -9.47 -18.66
N LEU A 109 -36.19 -9.55 -17.34
CA LEU A 109 -35.45 -10.60 -16.63
C LEU A 109 -35.93 -12.00 -17.04
N ILE A 110 -37.23 -12.25 -17.06
CA ILE A 110 -37.77 -13.57 -17.41
C ILE A 110 -37.62 -13.86 -18.92
N LYS A 111 -38.10 -12.95 -19.78
CA LYS A 111 -38.23 -13.21 -21.22
C LYS A 111 -36.91 -13.03 -21.99
N ARG A 112 -36.20 -11.92 -21.73
CA ARG A 112 -34.99 -11.51 -22.46
C ARG A 112 -33.73 -12.10 -21.86
N TYR A 113 -33.64 -12.17 -20.53
CA TYR A 113 -32.43 -12.58 -19.81
C TYR A 113 -32.49 -13.99 -19.21
N GLY A 114 -33.65 -14.66 -19.26
CA GLY A 114 -33.75 -16.09 -18.96
C GLY A 114 -33.74 -16.44 -17.47
N PHE A 115 -34.22 -15.55 -16.60
CA PHE A 115 -34.38 -15.83 -15.17
C PHE A 115 -35.68 -16.56 -14.87
N GLN A 116 -35.63 -17.46 -13.89
CA GLN A 116 -36.80 -18.02 -13.22
C GLN A 116 -36.93 -17.38 -11.85
N LEU A 117 -38.04 -16.67 -11.60
CA LEU A 117 -38.30 -15.99 -10.34
C LEU A 117 -39.37 -16.73 -9.53
N GLN A 118 -39.08 -17.04 -8.27
CA GLN A 118 -39.97 -17.72 -7.33
C GLN A 118 -40.22 -16.86 -6.09
N PRO A 119 -41.43 -16.82 -5.52
CA PRO A 119 -41.69 -16.12 -4.26
C PRO A 119 -40.90 -16.73 -3.10
N THR A 120 -40.36 -15.90 -2.22
CA THR A 120 -39.53 -16.36 -1.08
C THR A 120 -40.36 -17.02 0.04
N GLN A 121 -41.70 -16.84 0.08
CA GLN A 121 -42.67 -17.61 0.90
C GLN A 121 -44.12 -17.40 0.41
N ALA A 122 -44.97 -18.40 0.60
CA ALA A 122 -46.39 -18.35 0.23
C ALA A 122 -47.19 -17.47 1.20
N ILE A 123 -47.60 -16.29 0.74
CA ILE A 123 -48.75 -15.59 1.31
C ILE A 123 -49.97 -16.07 0.51
N GLN A 124 -50.79 -16.90 1.14
CA GLN A 124 -52.20 -17.03 0.75
C GLN A 124 -52.83 -15.65 0.96
N ASP A 125 -53.60 -15.20 -0.02
CA ASP A 125 -54.25 -13.90 -0.12
C ASP A 125 -53.39 -12.72 -0.60
N ALA A 126 -53.20 -12.68 -1.92
CA ALA A 126 -53.60 -11.51 -2.71
C ALA A 126 -53.64 -11.90 -4.19
N SER A 127 -54.85 -12.16 -4.69
CA SER A 127 -55.20 -11.96 -6.09
C SER A 127 -55.08 -10.47 -6.43
N GLN A 128 -53.86 -9.99 -6.62
CA GLN A 128 -53.62 -8.71 -7.27
C GLN A 128 -52.56 -8.89 -8.33
N SER A 129 -53.02 -8.85 -9.58
CA SER A 129 -52.18 -8.68 -10.76
C SER A 129 -51.37 -7.40 -10.60
N ALA A 130 -50.11 -7.53 -10.17
CA ALA A 130 -49.15 -6.45 -10.26
C ALA A 130 -49.09 -6.01 -11.73
N HIS A 131 -49.70 -4.87 -12.05
CA HIS A 131 -49.54 -4.25 -13.36
C HIS A 131 -48.08 -3.81 -13.45
N ASP A 132 -47.28 -4.57 -14.23
CA ASP A 132 -45.92 -4.22 -14.62
C ASP A 132 -46.01 -3.03 -15.59
N ILE A 133 -45.98 -1.81 -15.06
CA ILE A 133 -45.93 -0.59 -15.86
C ILE A 133 -44.55 -0.55 -16.52
N GLN A 134 -44.46 -0.43 -17.84
CA GLN A 134 -43.18 -0.22 -18.52
C GLN A 134 -42.58 1.12 -18.09
N LEU A 135 -41.27 1.16 -17.79
CA LEU A 135 -40.59 2.42 -17.51
C LEU A 135 -40.65 3.22 -18.82
N MET A 136 -41.44 4.30 -18.85
CA MET A 136 -41.56 5.21 -19.99
C MET A 136 -40.21 5.90 -20.19
N ILE A 137 -39.35 5.29 -21.03
CA ILE A 137 -37.98 5.74 -21.28
C ILE A 137 -37.73 6.38 -22.67
N PRO A 138 -38.59 6.28 -23.71
CA PRO A 138 -38.41 7.14 -24.87
C PRO A 138 -39.06 8.50 -24.59
N ASP A 139 -38.23 9.53 -24.37
CA ASP A 139 -38.54 10.96 -24.16
C ASP A 139 -38.70 11.50 -22.72
N ALA A 140 -38.27 10.76 -21.69
CA ALA A 140 -38.21 11.30 -20.32
C ALA A 140 -37.29 12.54 -20.24
N LYS A 141 -37.84 13.66 -19.78
CA LYS A 141 -37.11 14.93 -19.61
C LYS A 141 -36.54 15.00 -18.19
N ILE A 142 -35.59 15.91 -17.99
CA ILE A 142 -34.94 16.21 -16.69
C ILE A 142 -35.95 16.53 -15.55
N GLU A 143 -37.20 16.83 -15.89
CA GLU A 143 -38.27 17.16 -14.93
C GLU A 143 -38.99 15.92 -14.37
N ASP A 144 -38.74 14.72 -14.91
CA ASP A 144 -39.45 13.47 -14.59
C ASP A 144 -38.70 12.56 -13.59
N VAL A 145 -37.70 13.09 -12.89
CA VAL A 145 -36.75 12.31 -12.09
C VAL A 145 -37.40 11.57 -10.91
N GLU A 146 -38.26 12.26 -10.15
CA GLU A 146 -38.87 11.72 -8.93
C GLU A 146 -39.86 10.57 -9.22
N PRO A 147 -40.79 10.68 -10.19
CA PRO A 147 -41.64 9.56 -10.60
C PRO A 147 -40.86 8.32 -11.04
N VAL A 148 -39.78 8.51 -11.82
CA VAL A 148 -38.91 7.43 -12.28
C VAL A 148 -38.25 6.73 -11.08
N LEU A 149 -37.68 7.51 -10.15
CA LEU A 149 -37.04 6.97 -8.96
C LEU A 149 -38.01 6.17 -8.07
N GLN A 150 -39.24 6.67 -7.87
CA GLN A 150 -40.27 5.98 -7.10
C GLN A 150 -40.68 4.65 -7.73
N GLU A 151 -40.85 4.62 -9.05
CA GLU A 151 -41.16 3.39 -9.79
C GLU A 151 -40.01 2.38 -9.70
N VAL A 152 -38.75 2.81 -9.86
CA VAL A 152 -37.58 1.94 -9.69
C VAL A 152 -37.52 1.34 -8.28
N ARG A 153 -37.68 2.16 -7.23
CA ARG A 153 -37.69 1.70 -5.83
C ARG A 153 -38.80 0.67 -5.58
N LYS A 154 -40.00 0.92 -6.13
CA LYS A 154 -41.13 -0.02 -6.04
C LYS A 154 -40.79 -1.36 -6.68
N ARG A 155 -40.21 -1.36 -7.89
CA ARG A 155 -39.80 -2.60 -8.58
C ARG A 155 -38.73 -3.35 -7.82
N LEU A 156 -37.70 -2.68 -7.31
CA LEU A 156 -36.66 -3.29 -6.48
C LEU A 156 -37.25 -3.94 -5.23
N SER A 157 -38.16 -3.25 -4.53
CA SER A 157 -38.84 -3.81 -3.35
C SER A 157 -39.64 -5.07 -3.67
N MET A 158 -40.25 -5.15 -4.86
CA MET A 158 -40.92 -6.37 -5.32
C MET A 158 -39.92 -7.46 -5.70
N LEU A 159 -38.83 -7.10 -6.39
CA LEU A 159 -37.79 -8.01 -6.83
C LEU A 159 -37.09 -8.70 -5.64
N ASN A 160 -36.73 -7.93 -4.60
CA ASN A 160 -36.05 -8.43 -3.40
C ASN A 160 -36.89 -9.44 -2.58
N LYS A 161 -38.20 -9.57 -2.87
CA LYS A 161 -39.08 -10.60 -2.27
C LYS A 161 -39.08 -11.92 -3.05
N LEU A 162 -38.30 -12.02 -4.13
CA LEU A 162 -38.21 -13.17 -5.00
C LEU A 162 -36.85 -13.87 -4.83
N LYS A 163 -36.82 -15.19 -4.98
CA LYS A 163 -35.62 -15.95 -5.30
C LYS A 163 -35.51 -16.09 -6.81
N TRP A 164 -34.29 -16.20 -7.31
CA TRP A 164 -34.04 -16.37 -8.74
C TRP A 164 -33.19 -17.62 -9.01
N ALA A 165 -33.37 -18.20 -10.20
CA ALA A 165 -32.51 -19.23 -10.75
C ALA A 165 -32.27 -18.95 -12.23
N LEU A 166 -31.08 -19.31 -12.73
CA LEU A 166 -30.72 -19.11 -14.13
C LEU A 166 -31.24 -20.27 -14.98
N LYS A 167 -32.06 -19.98 -16.00
CA LYS A 167 -32.58 -20.99 -16.93
C LYS A 167 -31.78 -21.08 -18.23
N ASP A 168 -31.23 -19.96 -18.71
CA ASP A 168 -30.61 -19.86 -20.03
C ASP A 168 -29.33 -19.03 -19.97
N LYS A 169 -28.19 -19.71 -20.12
CA LYS A 169 -26.84 -19.14 -20.05
C LYS A 169 -26.56 -18.12 -21.15
N GLU A 170 -27.06 -18.32 -22.35
CA GLU A 170 -26.82 -17.39 -23.46
C GLU A 170 -27.65 -16.11 -23.30
N LYS A 171 -28.88 -16.24 -22.77
CA LYS A 171 -29.68 -15.07 -22.40
C LYS A 171 -29.08 -14.28 -21.23
N PHE A 172 -28.39 -14.94 -20.30
CA PHE A 172 -27.68 -14.24 -19.23
C PHE A 172 -26.49 -13.44 -19.76
N LYS A 173 -25.71 -13.98 -20.71
CA LYS A 173 -24.65 -13.20 -21.37
C LYS A 173 -25.21 -11.93 -22.03
N LYS A 174 -26.43 -11.98 -22.55
CA LYS A 174 -27.12 -10.79 -23.08
C LYS A 174 -27.41 -9.75 -21.99
N LEU A 175 -27.74 -10.16 -20.76
CA LEU A 175 -27.85 -9.23 -19.62
C LEU A 175 -26.51 -8.54 -19.41
N ILE A 176 -25.43 -9.31 -19.29
CA ILE A 176 -24.11 -8.74 -19.01
C ILE A 176 -23.67 -7.79 -20.13
N ALA A 177 -23.91 -8.13 -21.39
CA ALA A 177 -23.64 -7.25 -22.53
C ALA A 177 -24.44 -5.94 -22.44
N ASP A 178 -25.73 -5.99 -22.11
CA ASP A 178 -26.56 -4.79 -21.92
C ASP A 178 -26.05 -3.95 -20.73
N LEU A 179 -25.68 -4.57 -19.60
CA LEU A 179 -25.11 -3.89 -18.42
C LEU A 179 -23.77 -3.22 -18.73
N ARG A 180 -22.89 -3.89 -19.49
CA ARG A 180 -21.60 -3.36 -19.96
C ARG A 180 -21.81 -2.14 -20.86
N SER A 181 -22.79 -2.19 -21.77
CA SER A 181 -23.11 -1.04 -22.63
C SER A 181 -23.58 0.17 -21.82
N HIS A 182 -24.36 -0.05 -20.76
CA HIS A 182 -24.78 1.01 -19.85
C HIS A 182 -23.59 1.58 -19.05
N SER A 183 -22.72 0.73 -18.50
CA SER A 183 -21.55 1.19 -17.73
C SER A 183 -20.56 1.97 -18.59
N GLU A 184 -20.31 1.53 -19.83
CA GLU A 184 -19.50 2.27 -20.80
C GLU A 184 -20.11 3.64 -21.12
N SER A 185 -21.43 3.70 -21.29
CA SER A 185 -22.14 4.97 -21.51
C SER A 185 -21.96 5.92 -20.33
N LEU A 186 -21.96 5.43 -19.08
CA LEU A 186 -21.66 6.25 -17.90
C LEU A 186 -20.22 6.77 -17.90
N TYR A 187 -19.25 5.93 -18.28
CA TYR A 187 -17.83 6.32 -18.38
C TYR A 187 -17.61 7.41 -19.44
N ARG A 188 -18.26 7.31 -20.61
CA ARG A 188 -18.20 8.35 -21.66
C ARG A 188 -18.74 9.71 -21.22
N LEU A 189 -19.58 9.73 -20.18
CA LEU A 189 -20.16 10.95 -19.62
C LEU A 189 -19.30 11.57 -18.50
N CYS A 190 -18.21 10.91 -18.09
CA CYS A 190 -17.24 11.44 -17.14
C CYS A 190 -16.29 12.46 -17.80
N PRO A 191 -15.60 13.31 -17.02
CA PRO A 191 -14.46 14.08 -17.51
C PRO A 191 -13.25 13.15 -17.76
N GLU A 192 -12.32 13.57 -18.62
CA GLU A 192 -11.16 12.74 -19.01
C GLU A 192 -10.23 12.39 -17.85
N ASN A 193 -10.13 13.27 -16.85
CA ASN A 193 -9.31 13.05 -15.67
C ASN A 193 -9.95 12.09 -14.65
N ALA A 194 -11.11 11.49 -14.93
CA ALA A 194 -11.79 10.59 -14.00
C ALA A 194 -11.33 9.13 -14.07
N PHE A 195 -10.71 8.73 -15.19
CA PHE A 195 -10.56 7.32 -15.50
C PHE A 195 -9.52 6.62 -14.63
N GLU A 196 -8.43 7.28 -14.26
CA GLU A 196 -7.35 6.64 -13.50
C GLU A 196 -7.80 6.26 -12.07
N SER A 197 -8.44 7.17 -11.34
CA SER A 197 -9.01 6.91 -10.01
C SER A 197 -10.11 5.86 -10.04
N MET A 198 -10.97 5.90 -11.06
CA MET A 198 -12.01 4.88 -11.27
C MET A 198 -11.40 3.50 -11.54
N ASN A 199 -10.36 3.40 -12.37
CA ASN A 199 -9.71 2.14 -12.72
C ASN A 199 -8.96 1.53 -11.53
N ILE A 200 -8.29 2.36 -10.73
CA ILE A 200 -7.62 1.91 -9.50
C ILE A 200 -8.65 1.42 -8.48
N TYR A 201 -9.72 2.19 -8.23
CA TYR A 201 -10.79 1.78 -7.32
C TYR A 201 -11.47 0.48 -7.77
N LEU A 202 -11.78 0.36 -9.07
CA LEU A 202 -12.32 -0.87 -9.65
C LEU A 202 -11.43 -2.07 -9.32
N THR A 203 -10.12 -1.93 -9.54
CA THR A 203 -9.13 -2.97 -9.27
C THR A 203 -9.14 -3.34 -7.79
N MET A 204 -9.11 -2.35 -6.90
CA MET A 204 -9.16 -2.56 -5.45
C MET A 204 -10.43 -3.27 -4.99
N GLU A 205 -11.60 -2.83 -5.45
CA GLU A 205 -12.91 -3.40 -5.04
C GLU A 205 -13.08 -4.83 -5.54
N CYS A 206 -12.67 -5.12 -6.79
CA CYS A 206 -12.71 -6.48 -7.34
C CYS A 206 -11.81 -7.45 -6.58
N LEU A 207 -10.60 -7.01 -6.20
CA LEU A 207 -9.60 -7.87 -5.57
C LEU A 207 -9.77 -8.03 -4.05
N ALA A 208 -10.50 -7.12 -3.40
CA ALA A 208 -10.59 -7.09 -1.94
C ALA A 208 -11.21 -8.33 -1.28
N ARG A 209 -12.11 -9.04 -1.99
CA ARG A 209 -12.83 -10.20 -1.44
C ARG A 209 -12.35 -11.54 -2.02
N GLN A 210 -11.38 -11.51 -2.93
CA GLN A 210 -10.88 -12.70 -3.59
C GLN A 210 -9.46 -13.03 -3.11
N GLU A 211 -9.33 -14.17 -2.46
CA GLU A 211 -8.04 -14.69 -1.98
C GLU A 211 -7.65 -16.01 -2.66
N SER A 212 -8.58 -16.69 -3.35
CA SER A 212 -8.26 -17.93 -4.06
C SER A 212 -7.39 -17.62 -5.30
N PRO A 213 -6.20 -18.24 -5.45
CA PRO A 213 -5.38 -18.09 -6.65
C PRO A 213 -6.12 -18.41 -7.96
N ASP A 214 -6.90 -19.48 -7.96
CA ASP A 214 -7.70 -19.88 -9.13
C ASP A 214 -8.75 -18.81 -9.47
N GLY A 215 -9.43 -18.27 -8.46
CA GLY A 215 -10.39 -17.18 -8.63
C GLY A 215 -9.75 -15.89 -9.16
N LEU A 216 -8.52 -15.59 -8.75
CA LEU A 216 -7.75 -14.44 -9.22
C LEU A 216 -7.25 -14.62 -10.65
N LYS A 217 -6.71 -15.79 -11.00
CA LYS A 217 -6.36 -16.14 -12.38
C LYS A 217 -7.55 -16.03 -13.31
N TRP A 218 -8.69 -16.55 -12.85
CA TRP A 218 -9.92 -16.48 -13.62
C TRP A 218 -10.38 -15.02 -13.84
N THR A 219 -10.31 -14.18 -12.80
CA THR A 219 -10.57 -12.73 -12.91
C THR A 219 -9.63 -12.07 -13.91
N SER A 220 -8.35 -12.46 -13.91
CA SER A 220 -7.35 -11.96 -14.87
C SER A 220 -7.68 -12.35 -16.31
N THR A 221 -8.04 -13.61 -16.55
CA THR A 221 -8.43 -14.12 -17.87
C THR A 221 -9.64 -13.35 -18.40
N LEU A 222 -10.69 -13.25 -17.59
CA LEU A 222 -11.93 -12.55 -17.97
C LEU A 222 -11.66 -11.06 -18.29
N ALA A 223 -10.89 -10.37 -17.45
CA ALA A 223 -10.54 -8.97 -17.69
C ALA A 223 -9.69 -8.80 -18.97
N THR A 224 -8.77 -9.73 -19.24
CA THR A 224 -7.99 -9.74 -20.49
C THR A 224 -8.86 -9.92 -21.73
N GLU A 225 -9.82 -10.85 -21.69
CA GLU A 225 -10.79 -11.06 -22.76
C GLU A 225 -11.62 -9.80 -23.01
N HIS A 226 -12.10 -9.15 -21.95
CA HIS A 226 -12.85 -7.89 -22.07
C HIS A 226 -12.01 -6.77 -22.68
N ALA A 227 -10.75 -6.62 -22.27
CA ALA A 227 -9.84 -5.63 -22.86
C ALA A 227 -9.60 -5.87 -24.37
N GLN A 228 -9.61 -7.13 -24.82
CA GLN A 228 -9.46 -7.47 -26.24
C GLN A 228 -10.70 -7.20 -27.08
N ILE A 229 -11.90 -7.43 -26.52
CA ILE A 229 -13.17 -7.16 -27.20
C ILE A 229 -13.35 -5.65 -27.42
N ASP A 230 -12.92 -4.86 -26.44
CA ASP A 230 -13.18 -3.43 -26.33
C ASP A 230 -11.98 -2.58 -26.76
N LYS A 231 -11.38 -2.86 -27.93
CA LYS A 231 -10.14 -2.20 -28.36
C LYS A 231 -10.20 -0.67 -28.39
N GLU A 232 -11.39 -0.10 -28.63
CA GLU A 232 -11.68 1.34 -28.70
C GLU A 232 -12.40 1.89 -27.44
N SER A 233 -12.67 1.06 -26.43
CA SER A 233 -13.40 1.49 -25.22
C SER A 233 -12.50 2.21 -24.23
N LEU A 234 -13.06 3.22 -23.57
CA LEU A 234 -12.40 3.94 -22.46
C LEU A 234 -12.23 3.07 -21.20
N VAL A 235 -12.97 1.97 -21.07
CA VAL A 235 -12.89 1.05 -19.92
C VAL A 235 -11.77 0.02 -20.10
N ARG A 236 -11.19 -0.09 -21.31
CA ARG A 236 -10.14 -1.05 -21.64
C ARG A 236 -8.94 -0.98 -20.69
N GLU A 237 -8.46 0.23 -20.41
CA GLU A 237 -7.33 0.43 -19.49
C GLU A 237 -7.63 -0.09 -18.08
N GLY A 238 -8.88 0.04 -17.62
CA GLY A 238 -9.34 -0.50 -16.35
C GLY A 238 -9.30 -2.02 -16.32
N TYR A 239 -9.71 -2.67 -17.42
CA TYR A 239 -9.60 -4.13 -17.54
C TYR A 239 -8.15 -4.61 -17.63
N GLU A 240 -7.28 -3.94 -18.38
CA GLU A 240 -5.86 -4.29 -18.46
C GLU A 240 -5.19 -4.15 -17.08
N LEU A 241 -5.53 -3.11 -16.32
CA LEU A 241 -5.05 -2.88 -14.96
C LEU A 241 -5.55 -3.95 -13.99
N LEU A 242 -6.84 -4.30 -14.04
CA LEU A 242 -7.43 -5.36 -13.23
C LEU A 242 -6.76 -6.71 -13.55
N ALA A 243 -6.56 -7.03 -14.83
CA ALA A 243 -5.98 -8.31 -15.24
C ALA A 243 -4.54 -8.50 -14.72
N SER A 244 -3.71 -7.48 -14.94
CA SER A 244 -2.31 -7.50 -14.50
C SER A 244 -2.19 -7.53 -12.98
N THR A 245 -3.02 -6.78 -12.25
CA THR A 245 -3.00 -6.77 -10.78
C THR A 245 -3.58 -8.06 -10.18
N ALA A 246 -4.61 -8.63 -10.79
CA ALA A 246 -5.15 -9.94 -10.40
C ALA A 246 -4.12 -11.06 -10.60
N THR A 247 -3.34 -11.01 -11.67
CA THR A 247 -2.23 -11.94 -11.93
C THR A 247 -1.16 -11.83 -10.85
N LEU A 248 -0.78 -10.60 -10.48
CA LEU A 248 0.16 -10.37 -9.39
C LEU A 248 -0.38 -10.92 -8.06
N LYS A 249 -1.63 -10.59 -7.70
CA LYS A 249 -2.26 -11.11 -6.47
C LYS A 249 -2.33 -12.64 -6.45
N ALA A 250 -2.60 -13.28 -7.59
CA ALA A 250 -2.61 -14.73 -7.70
C ALA A 250 -1.22 -15.31 -7.36
N SER A 251 -0.16 -14.73 -7.93
CA SER A 251 1.22 -15.13 -7.63
C SER A 251 1.60 -14.90 -6.17
N VAL A 252 1.21 -13.76 -5.59
CA VAL A 252 1.39 -13.47 -4.16
C VAL A 252 0.74 -14.57 -3.30
N ASN A 253 -0.50 -14.94 -3.63
CA ASN A 253 -1.25 -15.93 -2.84
C ASN A 253 -0.74 -17.36 -3.03
N GLU A 254 -0.20 -17.72 -4.20
CA GLU A 254 0.45 -19.01 -4.44
C GLU A 254 1.75 -19.15 -3.65
N ASN A 255 2.54 -18.10 -3.59
CA ASN A 255 3.82 -18.08 -2.88
C ASN A 255 3.67 -17.81 -1.37
N ARG A 256 2.44 -17.62 -0.87
CA ARG A 256 2.16 -17.29 0.53
C ARG A 256 2.43 -18.46 1.49
N GLU A 257 2.17 -19.69 1.06
CA GLU A 257 2.29 -20.91 1.88
C GLU A 257 3.51 -21.76 1.57
N MET A 258 4.40 -21.32 0.67
CA MET A 258 5.66 -22.00 0.36
C MET A 258 6.61 -21.97 1.57
N LYS A 259 6.28 -22.77 2.59
CA LYS A 259 7.15 -23.13 3.70
C LYS A 259 8.30 -23.92 3.11
N GLU A 260 9.49 -23.35 3.26
CA GLU A 260 10.79 -24.02 3.09
C GLU A 260 10.76 -25.10 2.02
N VAL A 261 10.83 -24.70 0.75
CA VAL A 261 11.32 -25.61 -0.28
C VAL A 261 12.62 -26.17 0.27
N ASN A 262 12.62 -27.47 0.56
CA ASN A 262 13.78 -28.22 1.01
C ASN A 262 15.01 -27.71 0.26
N ASP A 263 16.11 -27.48 0.99
CA ASP A 263 17.45 -27.18 0.46
C ASP A 263 17.89 -28.16 -0.66
N ARG A 264 17.15 -29.25 -0.86
CA ARG A 264 17.30 -30.27 -1.91
C ARG A 264 16.75 -29.89 -3.30
N SER A 265 15.99 -28.81 -3.47
CA SER A 265 15.64 -28.31 -4.81
C SER A 265 16.69 -27.35 -5.37
N LEU A 266 17.73 -27.03 -4.60
CA LEU A 266 18.97 -26.47 -5.13
C LEU A 266 19.73 -27.62 -5.83
N ASN A 267 19.11 -28.24 -6.83
CA ASN A 267 19.92 -28.86 -7.87
C ASN A 267 20.72 -27.72 -8.46
N SER A 268 22.00 -27.69 -8.11
CA SER A 268 23.10 -27.24 -8.96
C SER A 268 22.63 -27.04 -10.39
N ILE A 269 22.19 -25.82 -10.71
CA ILE A 269 22.46 -25.31 -12.04
C ILE A 269 23.98 -25.26 -12.04
N ASP A 270 24.57 -26.08 -12.93
CA ASP A 270 25.99 -26.34 -13.06
C ASP A 270 26.84 -25.12 -12.67
N GLU A 271 27.93 -25.38 -11.94
CA GLU A 271 28.99 -24.42 -11.59
C GLU A 271 29.58 -23.76 -12.85
N ILE A 272 28.84 -22.81 -13.41
CA ILE A 272 29.36 -21.66 -14.08
C ILE A 272 28.87 -20.54 -13.17
N LYS A 273 29.68 -20.10 -12.19
CA LYS A 273 29.41 -18.81 -11.54
C LYS A 273 29.35 -17.80 -12.68
N PRO A 274 28.18 -17.25 -13.05
CA PRO A 274 28.16 -16.23 -14.09
C PRO A 274 29.06 -15.09 -13.59
N GLU A 275 30.09 -14.77 -14.38
CA GLU A 275 31.10 -13.79 -13.98
C GLU A 275 30.45 -12.40 -13.95
N MET A 276 29.92 -12.01 -12.79
CA MET A 276 29.27 -10.72 -12.62
C MET A 276 30.33 -9.65 -12.40
N LYS A 277 30.46 -8.73 -13.36
CA LYS A 277 31.43 -7.62 -13.28
C LYS A 277 30.73 -6.33 -12.90
N TYR A 278 30.93 -5.87 -11.67
CA TYR A 278 30.39 -4.59 -11.22
C TYR A 278 31.01 -3.41 -12.00
N LEU A 279 30.14 -2.52 -12.48
CA LEU A 279 30.50 -1.31 -13.22
C LEU A 279 30.38 -0.04 -12.34
N GLY A 280 29.82 -0.19 -11.14
CA GLY A 280 29.59 0.87 -10.17
C GLY A 280 28.18 1.50 -10.27
N LYS A 281 27.78 2.25 -9.23
CA LYS A 281 26.44 2.89 -9.13
C LYS A 281 25.27 1.89 -9.34
N GLY A 282 25.42 0.68 -8.80
CA GLY A 282 24.42 -0.39 -8.92
C GLY A 282 24.37 -1.06 -10.30
N LEU A 283 25.24 -0.71 -11.25
CA LEU A 283 25.30 -1.39 -12.55
C LEU A 283 26.29 -2.55 -12.52
N ALA A 284 25.95 -3.64 -13.22
CA ALA A 284 26.83 -4.79 -13.43
C ALA A 284 26.67 -5.35 -14.85
N LEU A 285 27.71 -6.01 -15.35
CA LEU A 285 27.64 -6.86 -16.54
C LEU A 285 27.34 -8.30 -16.09
N PHE A 286 26.29 -8.88 -16.65
CA PHE A 286 25.83 -10.24 -16.39
C PHE A 286 25.39 -10.87 -17.72
N GLU A 287 26.00 -12.00 -18.12
CA GLU A 287 25.71 -12.67 -19.40
C GLU A 287 25.70 -11.72 -20.61
N GLU A 288 26.73 -10.86 -20.71
CA GLU A 288 26.88 -9.84 -21.76
C GLU A 288 25.80 -8.73 -21.76
N GLN A 289 24.87 -8.74 -20.80
CA GLN A 289 23.85 -7.72 -20.61
C GLN A 289 24.21 -6.80 -19.43
N VAL A 290 23.95 -5.50 -19.57
CA VAL A 290 24.07 -4.58 -18.44
C VAL A 290 22.78 -4.62 -17.64
N VAL A 291 22.90 -4.91 -16.35
CA VAL A 291 21.79 -5.01 -15.39
C VAL A 291 21.97 -4.02 -14.25
N TYR A 292 20.86 -3.67 -13.61
CA TYR A 292 20.89 -2.97 -12.32
C TYR A 292 20.78 -3.99 -11.18
N VAL A 293 21.53 -3.80 -10.11
CA VAL A 293 21.66 -4.75 -9.01
C VAL A 293 21.25 -4.09 -7.70
N GLU A 294 20.24 -4.64 -7.04
CA GLU A 294 19.99 -4.38 -5.61
C GLU A 294 20.56 -5.53 -4.79
N MET A 295 21.29 -5.20 -3.74
CA MET A 295 21.86 -6.17 -2.81
C MET A 295 21.27 -5.97 -1.43
N ARG A 296 20.90 -7.06 -0.75
CA ARG A 296 20.39 -7.04 0.62
C ARG A 296 21.15 -8.02 1.49
N ASP A 297 21.63 -7.52 2.63
CA ASP A 297 22.20 -8.32 3.71
C ASP A 297 21.06 -9.10 4.39
N TYR A 298 21.18 -10.42 4.43
CA TYR A 298 20.23 -11.28 5.14
C TYR A 298 20.80 -11.85 6.45
N ARG A 299 21.97 -11.38 6.90
CA ARG A 299 22.56 -11.84 8.16
C ARG A 299 21.84 -11.21 9.36
N GLY A 300 21.70 -12.01 10.41
CA GLY A 300 21.11 -11.58 11.68
C GLY A 300 22.03 -10.67 12.49
N PRO A 301 21.58 -10.28 13.70
CA PRO A 301 22.42 -9.52 14.62
C PRO A 301 23.72 -10.29 14.92
N PRO A 302 24.83 -9.58 15.20
CA PRO A 302 26.09 -10.22 15.48
C PRO A 302 26.02 -11.05 16.75
N LEU A 303 26.54 -12.27 16.70
CA LEU A 303 26.65 -13.11 17.87
C LEU A 303 27.61 -12.49 18.89
N ASP A 304 27.40 -12.86 20.16
CA ASP A 304 28.38 -12.60 21.20
C ASP A 304 29.75 -13.14 20.79
N PHE A 305 30.80 -12.40 21.14
CA PHE A 305 32.17 -12.86 20.93
C PHE A 305 32.36 -14.26 21.53
N THR A 306 32.95 -15.16 20.75
CA THR A 306 33.34 -16.49 21.23
C THR A 306 34.33 -16.37 22.39
N GLN A 307 34.51 -17.44 23.18
CA GLN A 307 35.48 -17.40 24.28
C GLN A 307 36.91 -17.07 23.80
N GLU A 308 37.30 -17.57 22.62
CA GLU A 308 38.58 -17.22 21.99
C GLU A 308 38.65 -15.74 21.59
N GLN A 309 37.61 -15.21 20.93
CA GLN A 309 37.56 -13.79 20.56
C GLN A 309 37.60 -12.88 21.80
N LYS A 310 36.89 -13.25 22.87
CA LYS A 310 36.94 -12.56 24.18
C LYS A 310 38.35 -12.59 24.78
N GLN A 311 39.05 -13.72 24.68
CA GLN A 311 40.43 -13.85 25.16
C GLN A 311 41.40 -13.01 24.32
N ARG A 312 41.29 -13.02 22.99
CA ARG A 312 42.08 -12.17 22.08
C ARG A 312 41.84 -10.68 22.34
N LEU A 313 40.59 -10.26 22.50
CA LEU A 313 40.25 -8.87 22.87
C LEU A 313 40.83 -8.49 24.24
N LYS A 314 40.83 -9.41 25.22
CA LYS A 314 41.42 -9.19 26.53
C LYS A 314 42.95 -9.07 26.45
N GLN A 315 43.60 -9.83 25.56
CA GLN A 315 45.03 -9.73 25.29
C GLN A 315 45.39 -8.42 24.57
N ARG A 316 44.63 -8.01 23.54
CA ARG A 316 44.78 -6.69 22.89
C ARG A 316 44.65 -5.54 23.87
N ARG A 317 43.59 -5.52 24.69
CA ARG A 317 43.40 -4.48 25.73
C ARG A 317 44.52 -4.45 26.76
N LYS A 318 45.10 -5.61 27.11
CA LYS A 318 46.27 -5.68 28.00
C LYS A 318 47.53 -5.12 27.32
N ARG A 319 47.75 -5.44 26.04
CA ARG A 319 48.87 -4.92 25.23
C ARG A 319 48.75 -3.40 25.05
N GLU A 320 47.57 -2.89 24.71
CA GLU A 320 47.30 -1.44 24.60
C GLU A 320 47.50 -0.70 25.93
N ARG A 321 47.03 -1.26 27.06
CA ARG A 321 47.31 -0.68 28.39
C ARG A 321 48.79 -0.68 28.73
N PHE A 322 49.49 -1.75 28.37
CA PHE A 322 50.93 -1.83 28.58
C PHE A 322 51.68 -0.79 27.74
N LEU A 323 51.36 -0.68 26.44
CA LEU A 323 51.93 0.31 25.52
C LEU A 323 51.63 1.75 25.94
N SER A 324 50.41 2.02 26.41
CA SER A 324 50.02 3.35 26.91
C SER A 324 50.69 3.72 28.23
N SER A 325 51.05 2.74 29.07
CA SER A 325 51.77 2.94 30.33
C SER A 325 53.28 3.19 30.19
N LEU A 326 53.85 3.03 28.99
CA LEU A 326 55.28 3.24 28.75
C LEU A 326 55.65 4.72 28.56
N PRO A 327 56.79 5.19 29.10
CA PRO A 327 57.33 6.52 28.86
C PRO A 327 57.58 6.77 27.36
N SER A 328 57.35 8.00 26.89
CA SER A 328 57.42 8.42 25.48
C SER A 328 58.72 8.02 24.77
N HIS A 329 59.86 8.02 25.45
CA HIS A 329 61.15 7.63 24.86
C HIS A 329 61.28 6.12 24.56
N ARG A 330 60.51 5.24 25.23
CA ARG A 330 60.49 3.78 24.94
C ARG A 330 59.45 3.37 23.89
N LYS A 331 58.52 4.26 23.52
CA LYS A 331 57.53 3.99 22.46
C LYS A 331 58.16 3.96 21.07
N ILE A 332 59.24 4.73 20.86
CA ILE A 332 59.95 4.86 19.58
C ILE A 332 60.84 3.63 19.29
N ASP A 333 61.35 2.97 20.33
CA ASP A 333 62.21 1.78 20.18
C ASP A 333 61.42 0.52 19.80
N LEU A 334 60.12 0.47 20.12
CA LEU A 334 59.24 -0.67 19.83
C LEU A 334 58.65 -0.64 18.42
N SER A 335 58.56 0.52 17.76
CA SER A 335 58.08 0.62 16.37
C SER A 335 59.01 -0.05 15.36
N HIS A 336 60.26 -0.35 15.74
CA HIS A 336 61.19 -1.12 14.91
C HIS A 336 61.11 -2.64 15.15
N ILE A 337 60.44 -3.11 16.21
CA ILE A 337 60.31 -4.53 16.57
C ILE A 337 58.98 -5.14 16.06
N ASP A 338 57.95 -4.32 15.84
CA ASP A 338 56.65 -4.77 15.29
C ASP A 338 56.72 -5.27 13.83
N GLN A 339 57.87 -5.19 13.14
CA GLN A 339 58.06 -5.82 11.81
C GLN A 339 58.09 -7.36 11.84
N TYR A 340 58.14 -7.98 13.03
CA TYR A 340 58.15 -9.44 13.19
C TYR A 340 57.00 -10.00 14.05
N SER A 341 55.95 -9.22 14.37
CA SER A 341 54.75 -9.79 14.99
C SER A 341 53.86 -10.42 13.92
N SER A 342 53.47 -11.69 14.12
CA SER A 342 52.58 -12.47 13.25
C SER A 342 51.43 -11.64 12.68
N SER A 343 51.14 -11.79 11.39
CA SER A 343 50.04 -11.08 10.70
C SER A 343 48.66 -11.35 11.31
N ASP A 344 48.54 -12.38 12.15
CA ASP A 344 47.30 -12.74 12.86
C ASP A 344 46.88 -11.70 13.92
N ASP A 345 47.81 -10.87 14.41
CA ASP A 345 47.54 -9.91 15.49
C ASP A 345 46.85 -8.62 15.01
N ASP A 346 46.79 -8.38 13.68
CA ASP A 346 46.15 -7.20 13.05
C ASP A 346 44.79 -7.51 12.40
N GLU A 347 44.36 -8.76 12.33
CA GLU A 347 43.03 -9.09 11.78
C GLU A 347 41.91 -8.46 12.64
N VAL A 348 40.97 -7.79 11.98
CA VAL A 348 39.81 -7.19 12.65
C VAL A 348 38.99 -8.32 13.29
N ILE A 349 38.86 -8.30 14.62
CA ILE A 349 38.01 -9.27 15.33
C ILE A 349 36.56 -8.89 15.08
N GLU A 350 36.04 -9.31 13.93
CA GLU A 350 34.65 -9.08 13.56
C GLU A 350 33.72 -10.06 14.30
N ARG A 351 32.55 -9.56 14.67
CA ARG A 351 31.50 -10.41 15.23
C ARG A 351 30.89 -11.22 14.10
N VAL A 352 30.83 -12.54 14.26
CA VAL A 352 30.19 -13.42 13.28
C VAL A 352 28.70 -13.11 13.24
N ARG A 353 28.19 -12.75 12.07
CA ARG A 353 26.76 -12.56 11.81
C ARG A 353 26.22 -13.78 11.05
N PRO A 354 25.43 -14.66 11.69
CA PRO A 354 24.87 -15.83 11.01
C PRO A 354 23.81 -15.41 9.99
N ALA A 355 23.61 -16.22 8.95
CA ALA A 355 22.51 -16.03 8.02
C ALA A 355 21.16 -16.14 8.75
N ASP A 356 20.25 -15.19 8.55
CA ASP A 356 18.87 -15.30 9.00
C ASP A 356 18.04 -16.05 7.93
N PRO A 357 17.62 -17.29 8.20
CA PRO A 357 16.87 -18.09 7.22
C PRO A 357 15.53 -17.47 6.86
N LYS A 358 14.88 -16.74 7.79
CA LYS A 358 13.59 -16.09 7.52
C LYS A 358 13.78 -14.93 6.55
N LEU A 359 14.83 -14.13 6.76
CA LEU A 359 15.13 -12.99 5.90
C LEU A 359 15.55 -13.44 4.49
N ARG A 360 16.37 -14.49 4.40
CA ARG A 360 16.73 -15.14 3.14
C ARG A 360 15.49 -15.69 2.41
N ALA A 361 14.58 -16.35 3.12
CA ALA A 361 13.33 -16.84 2.57
C ALA A 361 12.41 -15.71 2.07
N LEU A 362 12.35 -14.57 2.77
CA LEU A 362 11.58 -13.40 2.32
C LEU A 362 12.11 -12.83 1.00
N ILE A 363 13.44 -12.74 0.83
CA ILE A 363 14.04 -12.27 -0.43
C ILE A 363 13.72 -13.23 -1.57
N ARG A 364 13.79 -14.53 -1.31
CA ARG A 364 13.42 -15.56 -2.30
C ARG A 364 11.94 -15.49 -2.66
N ASN A 365 11.04 -15.34 -1.67
CA ASN A 365 9.62 -15.18 -1.92
C ASN A 365 9.32 -13.94 -2.79
N PHE A 366 10.00 -12.82 -2.54
CA PHE A 366 9.93 -11.66 -3.41
C PHE A 366 10.34 -12.00 -4.86
N PHE A 367 11.46 -12.69 -5.06
CA PHE A 367 11.87 -13.14 -6.39
C PHE A 367 10.82 -14.06 -7.03
N ASP A 368 10.39 -15.11 -6.34
CA ASP A 368 9.42 -16.09 -6.83
C ASP A 368 8.05 -15.46 -7.17
N THR A 369 7.68 -14.38 -6.48
CA THR A 369 6.42 -13.66 -6.72
C THR A 369 6.50 -12.66 -7.86
N PHE A 370 7.62 -11.96 -8.01
CA PHE A 370 7.75 -10.84 -8.95
C PHE A 370 8.60 -11.13 -10.18
N HIS A 371 9.25 -12.30 -10.26
CA HIS A 371 9.88 -12.75 -11.49
C HIS A 371 8.84 -13.05 -12.58
N GLY A 372 9.20 -12.76 -13.83
CA GLY A 372 8.31 -12.95 -14.97
C GLY A 372 7.96 -11.64 -15.69
N ALA A 373 7.46 -11.79 -16.91
CA ALA A 373 7.20 -10.64 -17.78
C ALA A 373 6.07 -9.76 -17.22
N ASN A 374 6.32 -8.47 -17.09
CA ASN A 374 5.35 -7.43 -16.69
C ASN A 374 4.79 -7.54 -15.26
N MET A 375 5.33 -8.40 -14.38
CA MET A 375 4.87 -8.51 -12.99
C MET A 375 5.11 -7.23 -12.18
N MET A 376 6.15 -6.46 -12.53
CA MET A 376 6.52 -5.21 -11.87
C MET A 376 5.91 -3.96 -12.53
N LYS A 377 5.24 -4.10 -13.68
CA LYS A 377 4.82 -2.97 -14.54
C LYS A 377 3.94 -1.96 -13.81
N ASN A 378 2.95 -2.44 -13.08
CA ASN A 378 1.95 -1.60 -12.41
C ASN A 378 2.46 -0.94 -11.14
N VAL A 379 3.50 -1.51 -10.54
CA VAL A 379 4.13 -1.01 -9.31
C VAL A 379 5.37 -0.17 -9.62
N TYR A 380 5.55 0.21 -10.90
CA TYR A 380 6.66 1.03 -11.39
C TYR A 380 8.04 0.49 -11.04
N GLY A 381 8.18 -0.82 -10.87
CA GLY A 381 9.48 -1.47 -10.69
C GLY A 381 10.07 -1.92 -12.01
N LEU A 382 11.38 -2.24 -11.99
CA LEU A 382 12.05 -2.87 -13.13
C LEU A 382 11.76 -4.36 -13.18
N ASP A 383 11.73 -4.93 -14.39
CA ASP A 383 11.58 -6.36 -14.57
C ASP A 383 12.79 -7.11 -14.00
N ILE A 384 12.52 -8.18 -13.25
CA ILE A 384 13.54 -9.01 -12.64
C ILE A 384 14.09 -9.98 -13.69
N VAL A 385 15.42 -10.03 -13.83
CA VAL A 385 16.14 -10.93 -14.74
C VAL A 385 16.63 -12.18 -14.00
N GLY A 386 17.07 -12.01 -12.74
CA GLY A 386 17.65 -13.11 -11.98
C GLY A 386 17.92 -12.74 -10.52
N MET A 387 18.34 -13.75 -9.76
CA MET A 387 18.74 -13.63 -8.36
C MET A 387 20.04 -14.41 -8.14
N ILE A 388 20.95 -13.82 -7.38
CA ILE A 388 22.21 -14.46 -6.94
C ILE A 388 22.20 -14.49 -5.41
N ASP A 389 22.42 -15.67 -4.84
CA ASP A 389 22.56 -15.87 -3.40
C ASP A 389 24.03 -16.09 -3.05
N HIS A 390 24.63 -15.11 -2.39
CA HIS A 390 26.06 -15.11 -2.06
C HIS A 390 26.28 -15.90 -0.77
N THR A 391 26.50 -17.20 -0.90
CA THR A 391 26.77 -18.12 0.23
C THR A 391 28.27 -18.20 0.60
N GLU A 392 29.13 -17.73 -0.30
CA GLU A 392 30.59 -17.77 -0.22
C GLU A 392 31.21 -16.46 -0.76
N GLY A 393 32.50 -16.24 -0.50
CA GLY A 393 33.22 -15.03 -0.94
C GLY A 393 32.99 -13.81 -0.04
N ASP A 394 33.43 -12.65 -0.52
CA ASP A 394 33.39 -11.39 0.23
C ASP A 394 31.96 -10.91 0.51
N ASP A 395 31.05 -11.20 -0.42
CA ASP A 395 29.63 -10.85 -0.32
C ASP A 395 28.82 -11.90 0.48
N LYS A 396 29.47 -12.83 1.19
CA LYS A 396 28.78 -13.90 1.94
C LYS A 396 27.71 -13.36 2.89
N GLY A 397 26.49 -13.89 2.75
CA GLY A 397 25.32 -13.50 3.54
C GLY A 397 24.48 -12.38 2.91
N HIS A 398 24.71 -12.08 1.63
CA HIS A 398 23.89 -11.17 0.85
C HIS A 398 23.16 -11.88 -0.28
N CYS A 399 22.05 -11.30 -0.72
CA CYS A 399 21.37 -11.69 -1.93
C CYS A 399 21.27 -10.51 -2.89
N SER A 400 21.56 -10.74 -4.16
CA SER A 400 21.48 -9.76 -5.23
C SER A 400 20.30 -10.07 -6.14
N ILE A 401 19.44 -9.08 -6.39
CA ILE A 401 18.39 -9.14 -7.41
C ILE A 401 18.87 -8.33 -8.62
N LEU A 402 18.78 -8.95 -9.79
CA LEU A 402 19.22 -8.38 -11.07
C LEU A 402 17.99 -7.88 -11.82
N TYR A 403 18.04 -6.63 -12.26
CA TYR A 403 16.95 -5.95 -12.94
C TYR A 403 17.33 -5.56 -14.36
N ARG A 404 16.36 -5.69 -15.27
CA ARG A 404 16.48 -5.23 -16.65
C ARG A 404 16.43 -3.70 -16.68
N LEU A 405 17.41 -3.09 -17.33
CA LEU A 405 17.43 -1.65 -17.53
C LEU A 405 16.35 -1.21 -18.54
N PRO A 406 15.68 -0.06 -18.33
CA PRO A 406 14.62 0.38 -19.23
C PRO A 406 15.16 0.89 -20.56
N GLY A 407 14.40 0.62 -21.63
CA GLY A 407 14.70 1.09 -22.98
C GLY A 407 15.96 0.45 -23.57
N THR A 408 16.86 1.29 -24.06
CA THR A 408 18.14 0.87 -24.70
C THR A 408 19.35 1.16 -23.80
N ILE A 409 19.10 1.47 -22.53
CA ILE A 409 20.14 1.71 -21.53
C ILE A 409 20.81 0.37 -21.26
N GLY A 410 22.11 0.28 -21.56
CA GLY A 410 22.87 -0.97 -21.48
C GLY A 410 23.10 -1.68 -22.83
N VAL A 411 22.42 -1.26 -23.90
CA VAL A 411 22.71 -1.76 -25.26
C VAL A 411 23.95 -1.05 -25.80
N GLN A 412 24.99 -1.82 -26.11
CA GLN A 412 26.20 -1.29 -26.74
C GLN A 412 25.88 -0.93 -28.20
N SER A 413 26.06 0.34 -28.56
CA SER A 413 26.00 0.78 -29.97
C SER A 413 27.07 1.82 -30.26
N ARG A 414 27.38 2.05 -31.54
CA ARG A 414 28.35 3.08 -31.97
C ARG A 414 28.01 4.48 -31.45
N GLU A 415 26.73 4.78 -31.25
CA GLU A 415 26.23 6.05 -30.70
C GLU A 415 26.26 6.09 -29.15
N ARG A 416 26.58 4.96 -28.52
CA ARG A 416 26.40 4.68 -27.09
C ARG A 416 27.53 3.81 -26.53
N PRO A 417 28.79 4.31 -26.51
CA PRO A 417 29.93 3.54 -26.03
C PRO A 417 29.81 3.19 -24.55
N ALA A 418 30.33 2.02 -24.16
CA ALA A 418 30.27 1.50 -22.79
C ALA A 418 30.94 2.43 -21.76
N GLU A 419 31.93 3.21 -22.18
CA GLU A 419 32.62 4.20 -21.36
C GLU A 419 31.69 5.30 -20.81
N ASN A 420 30.57 5.58 -21.51
CA ASN A 420 29.57 6.55 -21.08
C ASN A 420 28.55 6.00 -20.08
N LEU A 421 28.58 4.71 -19.74
CA LEU A 421 27.61 4.09 -18.82
C LEU A 421 27.56 4.77 -17.44
N LYS A 422 28.68 5.32 -16.96
CA LYS A 422 28.74 6.06 -15.69
C LYS A 422 27.94 7.37 -15.70
N LEU A 423 27.76 7.98 -16.88
CA LEU A 423 26.93 9.18 -17.11
C LEU A 423 25.44 8.82 -17.25
N ARG A 424 25.13 7.57 -17.60
CA ARG A 424 23.75 7.03 -17.72
C ARG A 424 23.30 6.24 -16.50
N ALA A 425 24.12 6.23 -15.46
CA ALA A 425 23.80 5.53 -14.24
C ALA A 425 22.51 6.12 -13.63
N PRO A 426 21.66 5.28 -13.04
CA PRO A 426 20.45 5.75 -12.43
C PRO A 426 20.74 6.74 -11.30
N VAL A 427 19.82 7.67 -11.10
CA VAL A 427 19.90 8.70 -10.06
C VAL A 427 18.68 8.59 -9.15
N THR A 428 18.89 8.67 -7.83
CA THR A 428 17.79 8.63 -6.85
C THR A 428 17.14 10.00 -6.72
N LEU A 429 15.86 10.04 -6.37
CA LEU A 429 15.16 11.29 -6.02
C LEU A 429 15.92 12.05 -4.93
N GLN A 430 16.41 11.33 -3.91
CA GLN A 430 17.22 11.91 -2.84
C GLN A 430 18.41 12.74 -3.37
N SER A 431 19.08 12.28 -4.43
CA SER A 431 20.20 13.03 -5.05
C SER A 431 19.77 14.25 -5.86
N LEU A 432 18.51 14.32 -6.26
CA LEU A 432 17.92 15.43 -7.03
C LEU A 432 17.28 16.50 -6.14
N LEU A 433 16.81 16.12 -4.95
CA LEU A 433 16.20 17.04 -3.98
C LEU A 433 17.17 18.17 -3.57
N GLY A 434 16.62 19.35 -3.27
CA GLY A 434 17.39 20.53 -2.90
C GLY A 434 18.12 21.23 -4.06
N THR A 435 18.18 20.61 -5.24
CA THR A 435 18.82 21.17 -6.42
C THR A 435 17.81 21.93 -7.27
N ARG A 436 17.64 23.24 -7.06
CA ARG A 436 16.65 24.05 -7.80
C ARG A 436 17.08 24.45 -9.23
N GLN A 437 18.36 24.28 -9.62
CA GLN A 437 18.93 24.87 -10.84
C GLN A 437 20.05 24.03 -11.52
N LYS A 438 19.91 22.69 -11.59
CA LYS A 438 20.78 21.92 -12.51
C LYS A 438 20.15 21.91 -13.90
N SER A 439 20.90 22.38 -14.89
CA SER A 439 20.53 22.26 -16.31
C SER A 439 20.27 20.79 -16.65
N GLY A 440 19.09 20.49 -17.22
CA GLY A 440 18.72 19.14 -17.65
C GLY A 440 17.84 18.33 -16.70
N ILE A 441 17.38 18.88 -15.56
CA ILE A 441 16.38 18.20 -14.71
C ILE A 441 15.02 18.86 -14.91
N ARG A 442 14.06 18.13 -15.49
CA ARG A 442 12.67 18.58 -15.63
C ARG A 442 11.89 18.28 -14.35
N SER A 443 11.95 19.20 -13.39
CA SER A 443 11.33 19.09 -12.04
C SER A 443 10.26 20.15 -11.76
N MET A 444 9.64 20.71 -12.80
CA MET A 444 8.53 21.67 -12.67
C MET A 444 7.36 21.07 -11.88
N LEU A 445 6.51 21.93 -11.30
CA LEU A 445 5.38 21.50 -10.45
C LEU A 445 4.52 20.42 -11.09
N GLY A 446 4.17 20.55 -12.39
CA GLY A 446 3.40 19.53 -13.10
C GLY A 446 4.08 18.16 -13.14
N ALA A 447 5.40 18.13 -13.38
CA ALA A 447 6.17 16.87 -13.34
C ALA A 447 6.24 16.27 -11.93
N ARG A 448 6.24 17.11 -10.89
CA ARG A 448 6.20 16.69 -9.48
C ARG A 448 4.82 16.11 -9.10
N PHE A 449 3.74 16.67 -9.63
CA PHE A 449 2.39 16.10 -9.48
C PHE A 449 2.25 14.75 -10.20
N GLU A 450 2.81 14.61 -11.41
CA GLU A 450 2.87 13.32 -12.11
C GLU A 450 3.68 12.28 -11.32
N LEU A 451 4.84 12.67 -10.78
CA LEU A 451 5.64 11.82 -9.91
C LEU A 451 4.83 11.34 -8.70
N ALA A 452 4.16 12.26 -8.00
CA ALA A 452 3.30 11.92 -6.86
C ALA A 452 2.19 10.93 -7.23
N ARG A 453 1.48 11.18 -8.35
CA ARG A 453 0.42 10.28 -8.84
C ARG A 453 0.94 8.86 -9.09
N LYS A 454 2.08 8.73 -9.77
CA LYS A 454 2.68 7.42 -10.06
C LYS A 454 3.11 6.67 -8.80
N LEU A 455 3.69 7.37 -7.83
CA LEU A 455 4.09 6.77 -6.55
C LEU A 455 2.87 6.28 -5.75
N VAL A 456 1.83 7.10 -5.64
CA VAL A 456 0.58 6.70 -4.98
C VAL A 456 -0.04 5.49 -5.68
N ARG A 457 -0.12 5.53 -7.01
CA ARG A 457 -0.66 4.43 -7.81
C ARG A 457 0.11 3.13 -7.59
N ALA A 458 1.44 3.20 -7.60
CA ALA A 458 2.31 2.04 -7.33
C ALA A 458 1.95 1.37 -6.00
N VAL A 459 1.85 2.18 -4.93
CA VAL A 459 1.55 1.69 -3.58
C VAL A 459 0.14 1.12 -3.49
N CYS A 460 -0.86 1.80 -4.05
CA CYS A 460 -2.25 1.33 -4.04
C CYS A 460 -2.39 -0.02 -4.75
N LEU A 461 -1.73 -0.20 -5.90
CA LEU A 461 -1.79 -1.45 -6.66
C LEU A 461 -1.00 -2.58 -5.98
N LEU A 462 0.14 -2.27 -5.35
CA LEU A 462 0.91 -3.23 -4.55
C LEU A 462 0.09 -3.74 -3.35
N HIS A 463 -0.54 -2.82 -2.62
CA HIS A 463 -1.45 -3.14 -1.51
C HIS A 463 -2.66 -3.95 -1.99
N SER A 464 -3.22 -3.61 -3.15
CA SER A 464 -4.32 -4.37 -3.78
C SER A 464 -3.94 -5.82 -4.07
N SER A 465 -2.66 -6.09 -4.37
CA SER A 465 -2.13 -7.45 -4.55
C SER A 465 -1.80 -8.18 -3.24
N GLY A 466 -2.03 -7.58 -2.08
CA GLY A 466 -1.72 -8.20 -0.78
C GLY A 466 -0.24 -8.17 -0.44
N TRP A 467 0.47 -7.10 -0.83
CA TRP A 467 1.92 -6.96 -0.63
C TRP A 467 2.28 -5.61 -0.02
N LEU A 468 3.36 -5.57 0.77
CA LEU A 468 3.83 -4.41 1.54
C LEU A 468 5.24 -3.99 1.10
N HIS A 469 5.46 -2.70 0.84
CA HIS A 469 6.72 -2.19 0.30
C HIS A 469 7.83 -2.07 1.35
N LYS A 470 7.52 -1.54 2.54
CA LYS A 470 8.42 -1.37 3.70
C LYS A 470 9.56 -0.36 3.57
N ASN A 471 9.94 0.04 2.36
CA ASN A 471 11.07 0.94 2.12
C ASN A 471 10.72 2.12 1.19
N ILE A 472 9.53 2.72 1.37
CA ILE A 472 9.10 3.89 0.58
C ILE A 472 9.83 5.12 1.10
N ARG A 473 10.76 5.65 0.29
CA ARG A 473 11.58 6.83 0.62
C ARG A 473 12.24 7.41 -0.62
N ALA A 474 12.85 8.60 -0.52
CA ALA A 474 13.45 9.28 -1.67
C ALA A 474 14.64 8.51 -2.29
N GLU A 475 15.33 7.66 -1.52
CA GLU A 475 16.39 6.79 -2.04
C GLU A 475 15.86 5.65 -2.92
N SER A 476 14.63 5.22 -2.67
CA SER A 476 13.97 4.12 -3.39
C SER A 476 13.33 4.58 -4.70
N VAL A 477 13.25 5.89 -4.96
CA VAL A 477 12.72 6.42 -6.23
C VAL A 477 13.88 6.72 -7.16
N MET A 478 13.93 6.04 -8.29
CA MET A 478 15.02 6.09 -9.27
C MET A 478 14.58 6.67 -10.61
N PHE A 479 15.48 7.40 -11.25
CA PHE A 479 15.32 7.92 -12.60
C PHE A 479 16.48 7.49 -13.48
N PHE A 480 16.16 7.19 -14.73
CA PHE A 480 17.13 6.80 -15.74
C PHE A 480 17.36 7.96 -16.70
N PRO A 481 18.57 8.52 -16.77
CA PRO A 481 18.82 9.67 -17.62
C PRO A 481 18.73 9.35 -19.12
N GLU A 482 17.96 10.14 -19.86
CA GLU A 482 17.80 9.99 -21.30
C GLU A 482 18.86 10.81 -22.06
N HIS A 483 19.28 10.32 -23.23
CA HIS A 483 20.23 11.02 -24.11
C HIS A 483 19.48 11.91 -25.08
N VAL A 484 19.74 13.21 -25.03
CA VAL A 484 19.25 14.16 -26.02
C VAL A 484 20.44 14.63 -26.84
N ASN A 485 20.51 14.19 -28.10
CA ASN A 485 21.51 14.67 -29.04
C ASN A 485 21.05 16.04 -29.58
N THR A 486 21.71 17.12 -29.19
CA THR A 486 21.49 18.44 -29.79
C THR A 486 22.71 18.84 -30.60
N LEU A 487 22.56 18.99 -31.92
CA LEU A 487 23.54 19.64 -32.77
C LEU A 487 23.47 21.15 -32.50
N GLN A 488 24.49 21.70 -31.85
CA GLN A 488 24.76 23.14 -31.86
C GLN A 488 25.99 23.41 -32.73
N GLU A 489 25.90 24.48 -33.52
CA GLU A 489 26.84 24.99 -34.55
C GLU A 489 28.33 24.66 -34.29
N ASP A 490 28.76 23.44 -34.64
CA ASP A 490 30.15 22.95 -34.62
C ASP A 490 30.69 22.30 -33.31
N ARG A 491 29.83 21.89 -32.35
CA ARG A 491 30.25 21.00 -31.23
C ARG A 491 29.22 19.91 -30.91
N TYR A 492 29.67 18.65 -30.83
CA TYR A 492 28.91 17.53 -30.27
C TYR A 492 28.91 17.64 -28.74
N GLU A 493 27.86 18.20 -28.13
CA GLU A 493 27.65 18.15 -26.69
C GLU A 493 26.59 17.09 -26.34
N VAL A 494 26.98 16.10 -25.54
CA VAL A 494 26.05 15.10 -24.99
C VAL A 494 25.32 15.73 -23.80
N LYS A 495 24.05 16.10 -23.99
CA LYS A 495 23.21 16.59 -22.90
C LYS A 495 22.38 15.45 -22.33
N VAL A 496 22.44 15.33 -21.01
CA VAL A 496 21.68 14.34 -20.24
C VAL A 496 20.44 15.04 -19.68
N GLU A 497 19.25 14.49 -19.94
CA GLU A 497 18.00 14.99 -19.40
C GLU A 497 17.36 13.97 -18.46
N ILE A 498 16.84 14.44 -17.33
CA ILE A 498 16.10 13.64 -16.35
C ILE A 498 14.68 14.18 -16.27
N ASP A 499 13.72 13.37 -16.69
CA ASP A 499 12.29 13.66 -16.52
C ASP A 499 11.77 12.98 -15.24
N VAL A 500 11.49 13.78 -14.22
CA VAL A 500 11.05 13.26 -12.92
C VAL A 500 9.62 12.70 -12.97
N SER A 501 8.88 12.95 -14.05
CA SER A 501 7.57 12.32 -14.28
C SER A 501 7.68 10.85 -14.68
N LYS A 502 8.88 10.30 -14.92
CA LYS A 502 9.12 8.90 -15.28
C LYS A 502 9.90 8.15 -14.17
N PRO A 503 9.34 8.00 -12.95
CA PRO A 503 10.01 7.28 -11.87
C PRO A 503 10.03 5.78 -12.09
N ASN A 504 11.03 5.13 -11.50
CA ASN A 504 11.01 3.71 -11.16
C ASN A 504 11.10 3.60 -9.63
N LEU A 505 10.15 2.91 -9.01
CA LEU A 505 10.19 2.59 -7.59
C LEU A 505 11.02 1.31 -7.41
N MET A 506 11.99 1.36 -6.50
CA MET A 506 12.95 0.31 -6.20
C MET A 506 12.94 0.01 -4.68
N GLY A 507 13.83 -0.84 -4.18
CA GLY A 507 13.83 -1.24 -2.78
C GLY A 507 12.76 -2.28 -2.44
N TYR A 508 12.16 -2.91 -3.45
CA TYR A 508 11.26 -4.04 -3.27
C TYR A 508 11.97 -5.26 -2.65
N ILE A 509 13.29 -5.32 -2.68
CA ILE A 509 14.04 -6.37 -1.96
C ILE A 509 13.75 -6.37 -0.44
N PHE A 510 13.20 -5.28 0.14
CA PHE A 510 12.77 -5.17 1.54
C PHE A 510 11.30 -5.50 1.80
N SER A 511 10.53 -5.63 0.73
CA SER A 511 9.10 -5.86 0.70
C SER A 511 8.73 -7.26 1.18
N ARG A 512 7.44 -7.51 1.40
CA ARG A 512 6.92 -8.79 1.90
C ARG A 512 5.43 -8.95 1.60
N PRO A 513 4.89 -10.18 1.59
CA PRO A 513 3.44 -10.38 1.56
C PRO A 513 2.78 -9.82 2.82
N ASP A 514 1.52 -9.44 2.68
CA ASP A 514 0.67 -9.05 3.80
C ASP A 514 0.14 -10.28 4.54
N ASP A 515 0.43 -10.37 5.83
CA ASP A 515 0.04 -11.49 6.68
C ASP A 515 -1.43 -11.29 7.18
N ILE A 516 -2.41 -11.17 6.29
CA ILE A 516 -3.83 -11.30 6.66
C ILE A 516 -4.14 -12.75 7.05
N ILE A 517 -3.96 -13.12 8.33
CA ILE A 517 -4.76 -14.13 9.03
C ILE A 517 -5.00 -13.65 10.47
N ILE A 518 -6.21 -13.18 10.75
CA ILE A 518 -6.79 -13.24 12.10
C ILE A 518 -7.45 -14.62 12.24
N GLN A 519 -7.22 -15.23 13.41
CA GLN A 519 -7.69 -16.51 13.96
C GLN A 519 -6.79 -17.74 13.78
N THR A 520 -5.79 -17.84 14.65
CA THR A 520 -5.76 -19.02 15.53
C THR A 520 -6.01 -18.54 16.96
N ASN A 521 -6.89 -19.24 17.67
CA ASN A 521 -7.30 -18.97 19.04
C ASN A 521 -6.08 -18.72 19.96
N PRO A 522 -6.23 -17.93 21.04
CA PRO A 522 -5.20 -17.88 22.08
C PRO A 522 -4.82 -19.33 22.45
N PRO A 523 -3.53 -19.65 22.64
CA PRO A 523 -3.15 -20.99 23.07
C PRO A 523 -3.97 -21.29 24.32
N SER A 524 -4.79 -22.33 24.24
CA SER A 524 -5.49 -22.87 25.39
C SER A 524 -4.42 -23.08 26.45
N ALA A 525 -4.51 -22.32 27.55
CA ALA A 525 -3.63 -22.50 28.68
C ALA A 525 -3.62 -24.01 29.00
N PRO A 526 -2.45 -24.65 29.16
CA PRO A 526 -2.42 -26.06 29.50
C PRO A 526 -3.28 -26.23 30.74
N ALA A 527 -4.31 -27.07 30.64
CA ALA A 527 -5.10 -27.47 31.77
C ALA A 527 -4.12 -28.00 32.80
N ARG A 528 -3.94 -27.25 33.90
CA ARG A 528 -3.20 -27.76 35.05
C ARG A 528 -3.96 -28.98 35.51
N GLU A 529 -3.39 -30.15 35.25
CA GLU A 529 -3.76 -31.39 35.91
C GLU A 529 -3.77 -31.10 37.42
N LYS A 530 -4.96 -31.19 38.01
CA LYS A 530 -5.11 -31.19 39.45
C LYS A 530 -4.69 -32.57 39.93
N ASP A 531 -3.39 -32.76 40.12
CA ASP A 531 -2.91 -33.87 40.93
C ASP A 531 -3.29 -33.62 42.39
N ILE A 532 -4.32 -34.35 42.79
CA ILE A 532 -4.75 -34.51 44.16
C ILE A 532 -3.70 -35.39 44.85
N LEU A 533 -2.82 -34.79 45.65
CA LEU A 533 -2.06 -35.54 46.66
C LEU A 533 -2.05 -34.81 48.01
N LEU A 534 -3.07 -35.13 48.78
CA LEU A 534 -3.11 -35.33 50.25
C LEU A 534 -2.13 -34.51 51.11
N LYS A 535 -2.67 -33.49 51.79
CA LYS A 535 -2.11 -33.00 53.07
C LYS A 535 -2.88 -33.62 54.24
N PRO A 536 -2.21 -34.18 55.27
CA PRO A 536 -2.83 -34.40 56.56
C PRO A 536 -2.80 -33.12 57.43
N PRO A 537 -3.69 -33.01 58.42
CA PRO A 537 -3.96 -31.78 59.16
C PRO A 537 -3.02 -31.62 60.37
N VAL A 538 -3.01 -30.43 60.99
CA VAL A 538 -3.00 -30.20 62.46
C VAL A 538 -2.92 -28.68 62.76
N GLN A 539 -3.92 -28.18 63.49
CA GLN A 539 -3.96 -26.90 64.23
C GLN A 539 -3.20 -27.04 65.58
N PRO A 540 -3.20 -26.11 66.58
CA PRO A 540 -3.41 -24.65 66.62
C PRO A 540 -2.39 -23.86 67.52
N ARG A 541 -2.45 -22.52 67.41
CA ARG A 541 -2.35 -21.46 68.46
C ARG A 541 -1.18 -21.37 69.47
N SER A 542 -0.60 -20.16 69.57
CA SER A 542 -0.58 -19.23 70.74
C SER A 542 0.41 -18.08 70.44
N SER A 543 0.00 -16.80 70.28
CA SER A 543 -0.34 -15.74 71.25
C SER A 543 0.82 -15.11 72.05
N ARG A 544 1.11 -13.82 71.77
CA ARG A 544 1.31 -12.67 72.71
C ARG A 544 1.81 -11.45 71.89
N SER A 545 1.05 -10.35 71.80
CA SER A 545 1.08 -9.11 72.64
C SER A 545 2.45 -8.40 72.58
N THR A 546 2.60 -7.07 72.40
CA THR A 546 1.72 -5.91 72.69
C THR A 546 2.36 -4.63 72.09
N ALA A 547 1.50 -3.70 71.65
CA ALA A 547 1.53 -2.24 71.88
C ALA A 547 2.64 -1.31 71.32
N THR A 548 2.47 -0.02 70.99
CA THR A 548 1.34 0.91 70.72
C THR A 548 1.98 2.28 70.32
N TRP A 549 1.54 2.89 69.20
CA TRP A 549 1.41 4.32 68.84
C TRP A 549 2.52 5.38 68.99
N SER A 550 2.61 6.30 68.01
CA SER A 550 2.25 7.75 68.14
C SER A 550 2.42 8.55 66.81
N SER A 551 1.43 9.38 66.49
CA SER A 551 1.43 10.58 65.61
C SER A 551 1.08 11.76 66.54
N PRO A 552 1.51 13.05 66.41
CA PRO A 552 1.23 13.96 65.26
C PRO A 552 2.19 15.17 65.04
N TYR A 553 2.05 15.94 63.94
CA TYR A 553 1.83 17.42 63.92
C TYR A 553 1.83 18.03 62.50
N GLU A 554 1.01 19.09 62.35
CA GLU A 554 0.63 19.86 61.14
C GLU A 554 1.52 21.09 60.83
N ASP A 555 1.15 21.77 59.71
CA ASP A 555 1.29 23.19 59.33
C ASP A 555 2.42 23.52 58.31
N SER A 556 2.26 24.25 57.19
CA SER A 556 1.22 25.17 56.69
C SER A 556 1.39 25.50 55.17
N LEU A 557 0.25 25.60 54.45
CA LEU A 557 -0.17 26.56 53.39
C LEU A 557 0.80 27.08 52.27
N LYS A 558 0.46 26.81 50.98
CA LYS A 558 -0.15 27.79 50.01
C LYS A 558 -0.38 27.25 48.57
N ARG A 559 -1.67 27.17 48.20
CA ARG A 559 -2.36 27.28 46.89
C ARG A 559 -1.55 27.40 45.57
N ARG A 560 -1.96 26.58 44.58
CA ARG A 560 -2.73 27.05 43.40
C ARG A 560 -3.51 25.91 42.74
N LYS A 561 -4.83 26.10 42.63
CA LYS A 561 -5.77 25.26 41.87
C LYS A 561 -5.49 25.44 40.36
N SER A 562 -5.29 24.36 39.63
CA SER A 562 -5.59 24.29 38.19
C SER A 562 -6.62 23.19 37.94
N THR A 563 -7.72 23.60 37.33
CA THR A 563 -8.84 22.80 36.83
C THR A 563 -8.42 21.54 36.06
N PRO A 564 -9.12 20.40 36.21
CA PRO A 564 -8.92 19.27 35.32
C PRO A 564 -9.44 19.65 33.93
N ARG A 565 -8.57 19.64 32.91
CA ARG A 565 -9.03 19.73 31.52
C ARG A 565 -9.70 18.41 31.15
N THR A 566 -10.89 18.62 30.60
CA THR A 566 -11.83 17.73 29.93
C THR A 566 -11.16 16.61 29.14
N ALA A 567 -11.75 15.43 29.26
CA ALA A 567 -11.40 14.18 28.59
C ALA A 567 -11.03 14.35 27.11
N SER A 568 -9.85 13.84 26.74
CA SER A 568 -9.57 13.44 25.36
C SER A 568 -10.47 12.25 25.03
N ILE A 569 -11.31 12.41 24.01
CA ILE A 569 -12.27 11.41 23.50
C ILE A 569 -11.62 10.47 22.47
N TYR A 570 -10.30 10.56 22.23
CA TYR A 570 -9.62 9.69 21.27
C TYR A 570 -8.61 8.76 21.94
N GLY A 571 -8.77 7.45 21.71
CA GLY A 571 -7.77 6.43 22.02
C GLY A 571 -7.95 5.69 23.34
N ARG A 572 -9.13 5.11 23.62
CA ARG A 572 -9.20 3.95 24.54
C ARG A 572 -8.51 2.79 23.84
N ASN A 573 -7.26 2.51 24.23
CA ASN A 573 -6.56 1.21 24.22
C ASN A 573 -5.04 1.45 24.05
N MET A 574 -4.39 1.92 25.11
CA MET A 574 -2.93 1.91 25.21
C MET A 574 -2.49 0.61 25.88
N PRO A 575 -1.76 -0.30 25.20
CA PRO A 575 -1.02 -1.35 25.88
C PRO A 575 0.19 -0.76 26.64
N GLY A 576 0.50 -1.35 27.79
CA GLY A 576 1.54 -0.89 28.71
C GLY A 576 2.96 -0.99 28.15
N LYS A 577 3.79 -0.10 28.69
CA LYS A 577 5.21 0.20 28.45
C LYS A 577 6.13 -1.03 28.36
N VAL A 578 7.04 -1.04 27.38
CA VAL A 578 8.25 -1.87 27.34
C VAL A 578 9.45 -0.95 27.10
N ALA A 579 10.48 -1.04 27.94
CA ALA A 579 11.69 -0.24 27.83
C ALA A 579 12.64 -0.81 26.77
N SER A 580 13.07 -0.03 25.76
CA SER A 580 14.12 -0.45 24.82
C SER A 580 14.90 0.72 24.22
N THR A 581 15.92 1.22 24.92
CA THR A 581 16.85 2.23 24.37
C THR A 581 18.11 1.62 23.75
N ASP A 582 18.48 0.38 24.12
CA ASP A 582 19.67 -0.29 23.57
C ASP A 582 19.37 -1.25 22.39
N GLU A 583 18.18 -1.86 22.33
CA GLU A 583 17.77 -2.72 21.19
C GLU A 583 17.57 -1.90 19.88
N ALA A 584 17.28 -0.59 19.99
CA ALA A 584 17.00 0.28 18.84
C ALA A 584 18.22 0.55 17.94
N LYS A 585 19.43 0.59 18.52
CA LYS A 585 20.69 0.73 17.77
C LYS A 585 21.13 -0.59 17.10
N GLU A 586 20.67 -1.73 17.60
CA GLU A 586 20.97 -3.05 17.02
C GLU A 586 20.00 -3.44 15.89
N MET A 587 18.78 -2.87 15.84
CA MET A 587 17.82 -3.09 14.74
C MET A 587 18.24 -2.47 13.40
N THR A 588 19.21 -1.55 13.38
CA THR A 588 19.80 -1.02 12.14
C THR A 588 20.50 -2.10 11.31
N ILE A 589 20.86 -3.24 11.92
CA ILE A 589 21.72 -4.28 11.33
C ILE A 589 20.98 -5.15 10.28
N SER A 590 19.66 -5.04 10.16
CA SER A 590 18.85 -5.74 9.12
C SER A 590 18.44 -4.83 7.93
N GLY A 591 19.05 -3.64 7.82
CA GLY A 591 18.73 -2.68 6.76
C GLY A 591 17.37 -1.97 6.95
N PHE A 592 16.78 -2.05 8.15
CA PHE A 592 15.56 -1.34 8.51
C PHE A 592 15.90 -0.21 9.48
N THR A 593 15.85 1.03 9.02
CA THR A 593 16.11 2.22 9.84
C THR A 593 14.79 2.73 10.41
N LEU A 594 14.69 2.85 11.73
CA LEU A 594 13.59 3.55 12.40
C LEU A 594 13.84 5.05 12.31
N ASP A 595 13.62 5.62 11.12
CA ASP A 595 13.79 7.05 10.83
C ASP A 595 12.42 7.77 10.75
N TYR A 596 12.40 8.99 10.22
CA TYR A 596 11.16 9.77 10.11
C TYR A 596 10.18 9.27 9.03
N TYR A 597 10.59 8.37 8.12
CA TYR A 597 9.65 7.70 7.19
C TYR A 597 8.84 6.63 7.91
N GLN A 598 9.32 6.09 9.03
CA GLN A 598 8.59 5.07 9.76
C GLN A 598 7.44 5.66 10.60
N HIS A 599 6.28 5.01 10.54
CA HIS A 599 5.09 5.44 11.27
C HIS A 599 5.31 5.46 12.79
N PRO A 600 4.79 6.46 13.54
CA PRO A 600 4.97 6.58 14.99
C PRO A 600 4.65 5.32 15.80
N ALA A 601 3.62 4.56 15.40
CA ALA A 601 3.26 3.33 16.09
C ALA A 601 4.30 2.20 15.93
N LYS A 602 5.10 2.22 14.86
CA LYS A 602 6.23 1.28 14.66
C LYS A 602 7.45 1.69 15.48
N HIS A 603 7.62 2.99 15.73
CA HIS A 603 8.60 3.49 16.70
C HIS A 603 8.22 3.10 18.13
N ALA A 604 6.96 3.27 18.50
CA ALA A 604 6.45 2.93 19.83
C ALA A 604 6.52 1.42 20.14
N ASP A 605 6.31 0.57 19.13
CA ASP A 605 6.50 -0.88 19.24
C ASP A 605 7.25 -1.42 18.01
N PRO A 606 8.59 -1.51 18.08
CA PRO A 606 9.39 -2.05 17.00
C PRO A 606 9.15 -3.53 16.72
N LYS A 607 8.57 -4.29 17.66
CA LYS A 607 8.25 -5.71 17.50
C LYS A 607 6.91 -5.92 16.80
N ARG A 608 6.07 -4.89 16.72
CA ARG A 608 4.80 -4.91 15.97
C ARG A 608 5.04 -5.26 14.50
N LEU A 609 4.19 -6.12 13.94
CA LEU A 609 4.22 -6.45 12.52
C LEU A 609 3.99 -5.20 11.68
N TYR A 610 4.70 -5.11 10.55
CA TYR A 610 4.56 -4.02 9.59
C TYR A 610 3.19 -4.11 8.89
N ARG A 611 2.61 -2.96 8.50
CA ARG A 611 1.24 -2.86 7.98
C ARG A 611 1.14 -1.90 6.82
N HIS A 612 0.03 -2.00 6.10
CA HIS A 612 -0.36 -1.10 5.00
C HIS A 612 -0.27 0.38 5.41
N ALA A 613 -0.84 0.73 6.57
CA ALA A 613 -0.81 2.11 7.08
C ALA A 613 0.60 2.70 7.23
N TYR A 614 1.63 1.88 7.41
CA TYR A 614 3.01 2.36 7.54
C TYR A 614 3.61 2.74 6.18
N ASP A 615 3.26 2.03 5.12
CA ASP A 615 3.61 2.43 3.75
C ASP A 615 2.91 3.74 3.37
N VAL A 616 1.63 3.89 3.71
CA VAL A 616 0.89 5.14 3.43
C VAL A 616 1.46 6.33 4.20
N TYR A 617 1.86 6.15 5.45
CA TYR A 617 2.57 7.19 6.19
C TYR A 617 3.91 7.56 5.54
N SER A 618 4.72 6.55 5.18
CA SER A 618 6.00 6.75 4.49
C SER A 618 5.82 7.50 3.17
N LEU A 619 4.74 7.18 2.44
CA LEU A 619 4.32 7.87 1.23
C LEU A 619 3.95 9.34 1.50
N GLY A 620 3.23 9.63 2.60
CA GLY A 620 2.94 11.01 3.02
C GLY A 620 4.20 11.85 3.25
N VAL A 621 5.22 11.27 3.90
CA VAL A 621 6.53 11.90 4.08
C VAL A 621 7.21 12.15 2.73
N LEU A 622 7.26 11.14 1.86
CA LEU A 622 7.85 11.26 0.52
C LEU A 622 7.15 12.32 -0.34
N LEU A 623 5.83 12.44 -0.24
CA LEU A 623 5.05 13.46 -0.94
C LEU A 623 5.38 14.89 -0.47
N ILE A 624 5.72 15.10 0.81
CA ILE A 624 6.25 16.40 1.26
C ILE A 624 7.54 16.73 0.51
N GLU A 625 8.45 15.76 0.39
CA GLU A 625 9.73 15.98 -0.29
C GLU A 625 9.57 16.26 -1.77
N VAL A 626 8.65 15.55 -2.43
CA VAL A 626 8.28 15.79 -3.83
C VAL A 626 7.67 17.18 -3.99
N GLY A 627 6.67 17.54 -3.18
CA GLY A 627 5.98 18.82 -3.28
C GLY A 627 6.87 20.03 -2.99
N LEU A 628 7.72 19.96 -1.96
CA LEU A 628 8.64 21.05 -1.60
C LEU A 628 9.97 20.99 -2.37
N TRP A 629 10.25 19.88 -3.05
CA TRP A 629 11.51 19.56 -3.72
C TRP A 629 12.75 19.71 -2.81
N LYS A 630 12.61 19.26 -1.56
CA LYS A 630 13.64 19.33 -0.51
C LYS A 630 13.57 18.10 0.37
N THR A 631 14.73 17.56 0.75
CA THR A 631 14.81 16.51 1.77
C THR A 631 14.30 17.04 3.10
N LEU A 632 13.55 16.23 3.84
CA LEU A 632 13.25 16.53 5.23
C LEU A 632 14.55 16.51 6.02
N LYS A 633 14.89 17.63 6.65
CA LYS A 633 16.04 17.68 7.54
C LYS A 633 15.68 16.96 8.84
N ASN A 634 16.62 16.17 9.37
CA ASN A 634 16.57 15.68 10.75
C ASN A 634 16.81 16.82 11.76
N ASP A 635 16.32 18.05 11.51
CA ASP A 635 16.45 19.17 12.46
C ASP A 635 15.75 18.85 13.81
N LEU A 636 14.99 17.76 13.88
CA LEU A 636 14.47 17.13 15.10
C LEU A 636 15.55 16.64 16.08
N ASP A 637 16.79 16.44 15.63
CA ASP A 637 17.91 16.08 16.52
C ASP A 637 18.55 17.32 17.18
N SER A 638 18.24 18.54 16.72
CA SER A 638 18.95 19.77 17.09
C SER A 638 18.36 20.58 18.26
N ASP A 639 17.16 20.25 18.74
CA ASP A 639 16.54 20.89 19.92
C ASP A 639 16.70 20.06 21.21
N SER A 640 17.68 19.15 21.27
CA SER A 640 18.03 18.40 22.49
C SER A 640 18.88 19.22 23.49
N ASP A 641 18.71 20.54 23.53
CA ASP A 641 19.08 21.35 24.69
C ASP A 641 17.92 21.30 25.71
N SER A 642 17.74 20.17 26.39
CA SER A 642 17.19 20.15 27.75
C SER A 642 17.34 18.80 28.44
N ASP A 643 17.90 18.88 29.65
CA ASP A 643 18.04 17.91 30.73
C ASP A 643 16.72 17.28 31.26
N SER A 644 15.73 16.98 30.40
CA SER A 644 14.50 16.30 30.84
C SER A 644 14.48 14.84 30.36
N ASN A 645 14.45 13.92 31.33
CA ASN A 645 14.14 12.50 31.18
C ASN A 645 12.69 12.25 30.71
N ASP A 646 12.17 13.05 29.78
CA ASP A 646 10.82 12.91 29.25
C ASP A 646 10.88 12.06 27.98
N GLU A 647 10.20 10.92 28.06
CA GLU A 647 10.00 9.91 27.03
C GLU A 647 9.72 10.57 25.66
N GLU A 648 10.51 10.23 24.63
CA GLU A 648 10.31 10.74 23.27
C GLU A 648 8.90 10.36 22.79
N ASP A 649 7.98 11.32 22.80
CA ASP A 649 6.62 11.13 22.29
C ASP A 649 6.73 10.91 20.78
N HIS A 650 6.72 9.63 20.35
CA HIS A 650 6.86 9.24 18.95
C HIS A 650 5.82 9.91 18.03
N TYR A 651 4.68 10.38 18.58
CA TYR A 651 3.66 11.12 17.82
C TYR A 651 3.93 12.63 17.74
N GLU A 652 4.80 13.18 18.59
CA GLU A 652 5.26 14.57 18.50
C GLU A 652 6.09 14.81 17.24
N ARG A 653 6.87 13.81 16.81
CA ARG A 653 7.59 13.85 15.53
C ARG A 653 6.64 14.09 14.35
N ARG A 654 5.56 13.31 14.26
CA ARG A 654 4.50 13.50 13.24
C ARG A 654 3.87 14.88 13.34
N ARG A 655 3.53 15.34 14.56
CA ARG A 655 2.95 16.68 14.78
C ARG A 655 3.88 17.79 14.29
N THR A 656 5.17 17.65 14.56
CA THR A 656 6.20 18.61 14.15
C THR A 656 6.35 18.65 12.63
N ILE A 657 6.35 17.49 11.96
CA ILE A 657 6.32 17.41 10.50
C ILE A 657 5.08 18.15 9.95
N CYS A 658 3.89 17.84 10.46
CA CYS A 658 2.66 18.50 10.02
C CYS A 658 2.74 20.02 10.20
N ARG A 659 3.15 20.50 11.39
CA ARG A 659 3.25 21.93 11.71
C ARG A 659 4.25 22.68 10.83
N ASN A 660 5.40 22.07 10.54
CA ASN A 660 6.50 22.75 9.87
C ASN A 660 6.38 22.76 8.33
N TYR A 661 5.67 21.78 7.76
CA TYR A 661 5.67 21.57 6.31
C TYR A 661 4.31 21.77 5.63
N LEU A 662 3.16 21.53 6.30
CA LEU A 662 1.86 21.56 5.61
C LEU A 662 1.47 22.95 5.10
N ASP A 663 1.66 24.02 5.88
CA ASP A 663 1.33 25.38 5.43
C ASP A 663 2.18 25.81 4.23
N ARG A 664 3.46 25.41 4.22
CA ARG A 664 4.35 25.65 3.09
C ARG A 664 3.95 24.84 1.87
N LEU A 665 3.48 23.62 2.08
CA LEU A 665 3.00 22.75 1.01
C LEU A 665 1.71 23.29 0.38
N ARG A 666 0.79 23.83 1.19
CA ARG A 666 -0.41 24.55 0.70
C ARG A 666 -0.04 25.70 -0.22
N TRP A 667 0.95 26.49 0.20
CA TRP A 667 1.43 27.63 -0.59
C TRP A 667 2.09 27.22 -1.91
N GLU A 668 2.90 26.16 -1.92
CA GLU A 668 3.70 25.74 -3.08
C GLU A 668 2.98 24.77 -4.04
N CYS A 669 2.02 23.98 -3.53
CA CYS A 669 1.37 22.88 -4.26
C CYS A 669 -0.17 22.94 -4.23
N GLY A 670 -0.76 23.88 -3.49
CA GLY A 670 -2.21 24.02 -3.32
C GLY A 670 -2.79 23.17 -2.19
N ASP A 671 -4.01 23.51 -1.79
CA ASP A 671 -4.71 22.86 -0.67
C ASP A 671 -4.96 21.38 -0.90
N THR A 672 -5.38 20.99 -2.11
CA THR A 672 -5.67 19.59 -2.45
C THR A 672 -4.46 18.68 -2.22
N TYR A 673 -3.27 19.11 -2.66
CA TYR A 673 -2.05 18.33 -2.48
C TYR A 673 -1.67 18.23 -0.98
N ALA A 674 -1.81 19.32 -0.24
CA ALA A 674 -1.52 19.33 1.20
C ALA A 674 -2.51 18.49 2.01
N ASP A 675 -3.79 18.47 1.64
CA ASP A 675 -4.83 17.65 2.28
C ASP A 675 -4.61 16.16 2.02
N VAL A 676 -4.16 15.79 0.82
CA VAL A 676 -3.68 14.44 0.50
C VAL A 676 -2.55 14.03 1.44
N VAL A 677 -1.51 14.85 1.56
CA VAL A 677 -0.36 14.57 2.43
C VAL A 677 -0.78 14.43 3.89
N LEU A 678 -1.63 15.35 4.37
CA LEU A 678 -2.15 15.28 5.73
C LEU A 678 -2.91 13.97 5.97
N SER A 679 -3.74 13.55 5.00
CA SER A 679 -4.51 12.31 5.10
C SER A 679 -3.60 11.08 5.19
N CYS A 680 -2.50 11.05 4.43
CA CYS A 680 -1.49 10.00 4.53
C CYS A 680 -0.79 9.97 5.90
N LEU A 681 -0.42 11.13 6.45
CA LEU A 681 0.29 11.22 7.73
C LEU A 681 -0.61 10.87 8.93
N MET A 682 -1.91 11.13 8.81
CA MET A 682 -2.92 10.91 9.86
C MET A 682 -3.65 9.58 9.72
N ILE A 683 -3.16 8.67 8.88
CA ILE A 683 -3.77 7.36 8.69
C ILE A 683 -3.91 6.59 10.02
N ASP A 684 -5.05 5.92 10.18
CA ASP A 684 -5.26 5.03 11.31
C ASP A 684 -4.47 3.73 11.10
N SER A 685 -3.82 3.25 12.15
CA SER A 685 -3.01 2.03 12.14
C SER A 685 -3.64 0.89 12.94
N SER A 686 -4.93 1.00 13.28
CA SER A 686 -5.72 -0.06 13.91
C SER A 686 -5.88 -1.29 12.99
N ASP A 687 -6.14 -2.47 13.57
CA ASP A 687 -6.16 -3.77 12.86
C ASP A 687 -7.54 -4.27 12.47
N ASP A 688 -8.60 -3.53 12.81
CA ASP A 688 -9.94 -4.04 12.57
C ASP A 688 -10.29 -3.97 11.06
N GLU A 689 -11.25 -4.80 10.67
CA GLU A 689 -11.70 -4.87 9.27
C GLU A 689 -12.31 -3.53 8.79
N VAL A 690 -12.78 -2.71 9.72
CA VAL A 690 -13.28 -1.35 9.45
C VAL A 690 -12.13 -0.45 9.03
N ALA A 691 -10.98 -0.51 9.70
CA ALA A 691 -9.78 0.23 9.36
C ALA A 691 -9.25 -0.16 7.98
N LYS A 692 -9.25 -1.46 7.63
CA LYS A 692 -8.83 -1.91 6.29
C LYS A 692 -9.76 -1.44 5.17
N ALA A 693 -11.07 -1.42 5.40
CA ALA A 693 -12.03 -0.85 4.45
C ALA A 693 -11.81 0.66 4.31
N SER A 694 -11.64 1.36 5.43
CA SER A 694 -11.34 2.80 5.47
C SER A 694 -10.01 3.15 4.77
N GLU A 695 -9.00 2.29 4.86
CA GLU A 695 -7.72 2.45 4.19
C GLU A 695 -7.86 2.31 2.67
N ARG A 696 -8.62 1.33 2.18
CA ARG A 696 -8.90 1.19 0.74
C ARG A 696 -9.64 2.43 0.20
N ASP A 697 -10.64 2.91 0.93
CA ASP A 697 -11.36 4.13 0.58
C ASP A 697 -10.45 5.36 0.64
N LEU A 698 -9.49 5.41 1.57
CA LEU A 698 -8.50 6.47 1.64
C LEU A 698 -7.55 6.44 0.44
N CYS A 699 -6.99 5.28 0.08
CA CYS A 699 -6.12 5.11 -1.08
C CYS A 699 -6.79 5.55 -2.38
N GLY A 700 -8.03 5.13 -2.64
CA GLY A 700 -8.78 5.61 -3.80
C GLY A 700 -8.99 7.12 -3.79
N ARG A 701 -9.21 7.73 -2.61
CA ARG A 701 -9.46 9.17 -2.47
C ARG A 701 -8.20 9.97 -2.75
N ILE A 702 -7.07 9.52 -2.22
CA ILE A 702 -5.76 10.13 -2.45
C ILE A 702 -5.45 10.19 -3.95
N VAL A 703 -5.69 9.10 -4.68
CA VAL A 703 -5.53 9.07 -6.15
C VAL A 703 -6.43 10.11 -6.81
N ALA A 704 -7.73 10.10 -6.48
CA ALA A 704 -8.71 10.99 -7.08
C ALA A 704 -8.45 12.48 -6.78
N ASP A 705 -7.90 12.80 -5.61
CA ASP A 705 -7.58 14.16 -5.22
C ASP A 705 -6.29 14.66 -5.93
N LEU A 706 -5.29 13.80 -6.09
CA LEU A 706 -4.08 14.13 -6.85
C LEU A 706 -4.33 14.33 -8.35
N GLU A 707 -5.34 13.68 -8.94
CA GLU A 707 -5.78 13.96 -10.32
C GLU A 707 -6.26 15.40 -10.53
N ASN A 708 -6.74 16.05 -9.46
CA ASN A 708 -7.19 17.44 -9.52
C ASN A 708 -6.03 18.44 -9.33
N CYS A 709 -4.81 17.97 -9.06
CA CYS A 709 -3.63 18.82 -8.95
C CYS A 709 -3.06 19.13 -10.34
N GLN A 710 -3.26 20.37 -10.79
CA GLN A 710 -2.76 20.89 -12.06
C GLN A 710 -1.82 22.08 -11.81
N ALA A 711 -0.78 22.22 -12.63
CA ALA A 711 0.32 23.16 -12.44
C ALA A 711 0.14 24.50 -13.15
#